data_AF-A0A1Q5RHC6-F1
#
_entry.id   AF-A0A1Q5RHC6-F1
#
_cell.length_a   1.000
_cell.length_b   1.000
_cell.length_c   1.000
_cell.angle_alpha   90.00
_cell.angle_beta   90.00
_cell.angle_gamma   90.00
#
_symmetry.space_group_name_H-M   'P 1'
#
loop_
_entity.id
_entity.type
_entity.pdbx_description
1 polymer ?
#
loop_
_entity_poly.entity_id
_entity_poly.type
_entity_poly.pdbx_seq_one_letter_code
_entity_poly.pdbx_strand_id
1 'polypeptide(L)'
;MHGNFSSADAHAQAGASQLAPNEAAIGTFMYALFAPDIVHQHPDAWIEIVYIKPGEPIKWRFFSAHDLKPIIDHVVHMNGLGHNCYVGAALRHGNKPPKGRASKEHFCAARVSWIDCDNAGDYERVVAISKREQLRPALVVQTGSKPHWRGQIHFLNSEPLTNPKDVEDANTALRDLFQSDDVQNCDRLVRIGGTINYPSEAKRARGYVTEPTTVRIDPNAPSYTVEALCALRPASDSAHNAQTNDEPIAEFGRADGRRRGMDKVRELLASVRPGHWHIPMRDAVAVMVGLQLTDAVIKMICARYCSGDRDDGDLAKLIETARSKFDKPDFGEGYEGMAEPDTGHAKQLRFLTLEEWRHRDLPTPDYLLGEVLSTTSRGVMSAPTGLGKSNAAIAIGMRMAAGASFLHWEGRRPAKVLYIDGEMSRRLLKQRLLAEEVRLLGETSEQVREQFNPAGFHALSTEDIPNFNPLNTRPGQMAIERIIAEMGGCDFVIFDNVMSLISGSMVDEEAWAQTLPWVKSLTKRGIGQLWIHHTGHDETKGYGTKTREWQMDVVIHLTKAERADTDVSFKLEFRKARERRPDNREDFQPVNIFLVNDRWDGDAQSGSQRPKRVTPMARKYLEALQNVVAGGEQPKSKRLHGEHAVHSDDWKAECELLGLLDRNEAKNAYRAKFSKYRAELVAANLVACEGDYTWIR
;
A
#
# COMPACT_ATOMS: atom_id res chain seq x y z
N MET A 1 3.23 8.80 -48.59
CA MET A 1 3.31 10.10 -49.29
C MET A 1 2.95 11.20 -48.30
N HIS A 2 3.77 12.24 -48.25
CA HIS A 2 3.72 13.35 -47.31
C HIS A 2 2.48 14.25 -47.48
N GLY A 3 2.04 14.87 -46.38
CA GLY A 3 1.09 16.00 -46.40
C GLY A 3 1.03 16.68 -45.04
N ASN A 4 1.82 17.75 -44.89
CA ASN A 4 1.94 18.61 -43.70
C ASN A 4 0.92 19.76 -43.72
N PHE A 5 0.69 20.33 -42.54
CA PHE A 5 -0.08 21.53 -42.20
C PHE A 5 0.11 22.78 -43.09
N SER A 6 -0.97 23.55 -43.30
CA SER A 6 -0.98 25.03 -43.14
C SER A 6 -2.41 25.60 -43.13
N SER A 7 -2.61 26.57 -42.24
CA SER A 7 -3.76 27.41 -41.92
C SER A 7 -4.18 28.42 -43.00
N ALA A 8 -5.46 28.83 -43.01
CA ALA A 8 -5.88 30.25 -43.00
C ALA A 8 -7.41 30.41 -42.91
N ASP A 9 -7.84 31.14 -41.89
CA ASP A 9 -8.85 32.21 -41.91
C ASP A 9 -10.22 32.02 -42.58
N ALA A 10 -11.23 31.87 -41.71
CA ALA A 10 -12.53 32.50 -41.91
C ALA A 10 -13.08 32.99 -40.56
N HIS A 11 -12.45 34.02 -39.99
CA HIS A 11 -13.15 34.92 -39.07
C HIS A 11 -14.10 35.79 -39.89
N ALA A 12 -15.33 35.34 -40.04
CA ALA A 12 -16.46 36.20 -40.39
C ALA A 12 -17.36 36.30 -39.15
N GLN A 13 -17.49 37.52 -38.64
CA GLN A 13 -18.43 37.90 -37.59
C GLN A 13 -19.85 37.42 -37.94
N ALA A 14 -20.40 36.49 -37.17
CA ALA A 14 -21.81 36.19 -37.13
C ALA A 14 -22.30 36.46 -35.71
N GLY A 15 -23.30 37.34 -35.57
CA GLY A 15 -23.88 37.76 -34.30
C GLY A 15 -24.29 36.58 -33.43
N ALA A 16 -24.36 36.80 -32.12
CA ALA A 16 -24.65 35.79 -31.10
C ALA A 16 -25.93 34.99 -31.46
N SER A 17 -25.76 33.88 -32.17
CA SER A 17 -26.83 32.94 -32.48
C SER A 17 -27.23 32.31 -31.16
N GLN A 18 -28.49 32.50 -30.77
CA GLN A 18 -29.07 31.81 -29.64
C GLN A 18 -28.85 30.30 -29.81
N LEU A 19 -28.15 29.68 -28.84
CA LEU A 19 -27.87 28.25 -28.88
C LEU A 19 -29.21 27.48 -28.87
N ALA A 20 -29.44 26.67 -29.91
CA ALA A 20 -30.66 25.89 -30.08
C ALA A 20 -30.32 24.43 -30.45
N PRO A 21 -31.15 23.46 -30.04
CA PRO A 21 -31.01 22.07 -30.49
C PRO A 21 -31.11 21.98 -32.02
N ASN A 22 -30.26 21.15 -32.62
CA ASN A 22 -30.24 20.87 -34.05
C ASN A 22 -31.08 19.61 -34.34
N GLU A 23 -32.31 19.81 -34.83
CA GLU A 23 -33.25 18.74 -35.15
C GLU A 23 -32.66 17.68 -36.10
N ALA A 24 -31.95 18.11 -37.15
CA ALA A 24 -31.35 17.21 -38.14
C ALA A 24 -30.25 16.33 -37.53
N ALA A 25 -29.40 16.90 -36.67
CA ALA A 25 -28.36 16.17 -35.96
C ALA A 25 -28.95 15.19 -34.93
N ILE A 26 -30.03 15.59 -34.23
CA ILE A 26 -30.77 14.70 -33.33
C ILE A 26 -31.35 13.53 -34.12
N GLY A 27 -32.00 13.78 -35.27
CA GLY A 27 -32.52 12.72 -36.14
C GLY A 27 -31.42 11.77 -36.63
N THR A 28 -30.28 12.33 -37.03
CA THR A 28 -29.11 11.56 -37.48
C THR A 28 -28.55 10.66 -36.37
N PHE A 29 -28.46 11.17 -35.14
CA PHE A 29 -28.06 10.38 -33.98
C PHE A 29 -29.06 9.26 -33.65
N MET A 30 -30.37 9.57 -33.62
CA MET A 30 -31.41 8.59 -33.31
C MET A 30 -31.45 7.48 -34.36
N TYR A 31 -31.33 7.82 -35.64
CA TYR A 31 -31.29 6.85 -36.73
C TYR A 31 -30.05 5.94 -36.65
N ALA A 32 -28.91 6.47 -36.19
CA ALA A 32 -27.69 5.67 -36.03
C ALA A 32 -27.82 4.59 -34.95
N LEU A 33 -28.59 4.83 -33.88
CA LEU A 33 -28.84 3.84 -32.82
C LEU A 33 -30.00 2.90 -33.17
N PHE A 34 -31.05 3.41 -33.82
CA PHE A 34 -32.32 2.72 -34.05
C PHE A 34 -32.67 2.69 -35.54
N ALA A 35 -31.75 2.17 -36.35
CA ALA A 35 -31.97 2.04 -37.78
C ALA A 35 -33.17 1.09 -38.06
N PRO A 36 -33.88 1.26 -39.19
CA PRO A 36 -35.09 0.47 -39.48
C PRO A 36 -34.84 -1.04 -39.51
N ASP A 37 -33.66 -1.48 -39.91
CA ASP A 37 -33.24 -2.88 -39.97
C ASP A 37 -33.28 -3.58 -38.60
N ILE A 38 -32.90 -2.89 -37.53
CA ILE A 38 -33.01 -3.42 -36.16
C ILE A 38 -34.43 -3.23 -35.59
N VAL A 39 -35.05 -2.08 -35.83
CA VAL A 39 -36.39 -1.77 -35.27
C VAL A 39 -37.46 -2.72 -35.82
N HIS A 40 -37.44 -3.00 -37.13
CA HIS A 40 -38.44 -3.86 -37.77
C HIS A 40 -38.36 -5.33 -37.32
N GLN A 41 -37.24 -5.77 -36.75
CA GLN A 41 -37.12 -7.10 -36.15
C GLN A 41 -37.87 -7.21 -34.81
N HIS A 42 -38.27 -6.08 -34.23
CA HIS A 42 -38.88 -6.01 -32.90
C HIS A 42 -40.16 -5.14 -32.94
N PRO A 43 -41.33 -5.72 -33.33
CA PRO A 43 -42.56 -4.96 -33.55
C PRO A 43 -43.08 -4.23 -32.30
N ASP A 44 -42.84 -4.78 -31.11
CA ASP A 44 -43.28 -4.19 -29.84
C ASP A 44 -42.20 -3.32 -29.16
N ALA A 45 -41.10 -3.03 -29.86
CA ALA A 45 -40.00 -2.27 -29.28
C ALA A 45 -40.37 -0.81 -29.02
N TRP A 46 -39.80 -0.28 -27.94
CA TRP A 46 -39.96 1.11 -27.52
C TRP A 46 -38.62 1.71 -27.10
N ILE A 47 -38.57 3.04 -27.10
CA ILE A 47 -37.39 3.85 -26.77
C ILE A 47 -37.68 4.68 -25.52
N GLU A 48 -36.74 4.72 -24.59
CA GLU A 48 -36.80 5.59 -23.41
C GLU A 48 -36.02 6.89 -23.67
N ILE A 49 -36.68 8.02 -23.46
CA ILE A 49 -36.05 9.34 -23.38
C ILE A 49 -36.09 9.83 -21.94
N VAL A 50 -34.93 10.24 -21.44
CA VAL A 50 -34.76 10.81 -20.11
C VAL A 50 -34.28 12.23 -20.24
N TYR A 51 -34.91 13.14 -19.51
CA TYR A 51 -34.60 14.56 -19.58
C TYR A 51 -34.59 15.20 -18.20
N ILE A 52 -33.58 16.03 -17.96
CA ILE A 52 -33.32 16.65 -16.66
C ILE A 52 -32.85 18.09 -16.87
N LYS A 53 -33.51 19.02 -16.18
CA LYS A 53 -33.04 20.40 -16.10
C LYS A 53 -32.20 20.55 -14.84
N PRO A 54 -31.04 21.22 -14.87
CA PRO A 54 -30.23 21.38 -13.68
C PRO A 54 -31.04 21.95 -12.50
N GLY A 55 -31.10 21.21 -11.40
CA GLY A 55 -31.90 21.57 -10.20
C GLY A 55 -33.33 21.02 -10.18
N GLU A 56 -33.79 20.36 -11.24
CA GLU A 56 -35.10 19.69 -11.30
C GLU A 56 -34.97 18.15 -11.20
N PRO A 57 -36.03 17.46 -10.75
CA PRO A 57 -36.08 16.01 -10.76
C PRO A 57 -35.99 15.45 -12.19
N ILE A 58 -35.42 14.24 -12.29
CA ILE A 58 -35.36 13.49 -13.54
C ILE A 58 -36.78 13.17 -14.01
N LYS A 59 -37.03 13.37 -15.30
CA LYS A 59 -38.26 12.99 -15.98
C LYS A 59 -37.92 12.03 -17.11
N TRP A 60 -38.88 11.18 -17.48
CA TRP A 60 -38.70 10.22 -18.57
C TRP A 60 -40.01 10.05 -19.35
N ARG A 61 -39.89 9.56 -20.57
CA ARG A 61 -41.02 9.21 -21.42
C ARG A 61 -40.64 8.06 -22.36
N PHE A 62 -41.60 7.18 -22.59
CA PHE A 62 -41.46 6.04 -23.50
C PHE A 62 -42.16 6.35 -24.83
N PHE A 63 -41.52 5.95 -25.93
CA PHE A 63 -42.01 6.16 -27.29
C PHE A 63 -41.97 4.86 -28.07
N SER A 64 -42.82 4.71 -29.09
CA SER A 64 -42.66 3.63 -30.06
C SER A 64 -41.30 3.74 -30.74
N ALA A 65 -40.61 2.63 -30.96
CA ALA A 65 -39.38 2.62 -31.75
C ALA A 65 -39.64 2.84 -33.26
N HIS A 66 -40.88 2.60 -33.71
CA HIS A 66 -41.29 2.65 -35.13
C HIS A 66 -41.59 4.05 -35.66
N ASP A 67 -41.56 5.07 -34.80
CA ASP A 67 -41.74 6.46 -35.22
C ASP A 67 -40.79 7.38 -34.44
N LEU A 68 -39.69 7.76 -35.10
CA LEU A 68 -38.69 8.63 -34.52
C LEU A 68 -39.14 10.11 -34.46
N LYS A 69 -40.12 10.55 -35.26
CA LYS A 69 -40.48 11.98 -35.33
C LYS A 69 -41.04 12.52 -34.01
N PRO A 70 -41.99 11.85 -33.32
CA PRO A 70 -42.44 12.24 -31.99
C PRO A 70 -41.32 12.29 -30.95
N ILE A 71 -40.32 11.42 -31.08
CA ILE A 71 -39.14 11.41 -30.20
C ILE A 71 -38.30 12.65 -30.44
N ILE A 72 -37.96 12.92 -31.69
CA ILE A 72 -37.15 14.07 -32.10
C ILE A 72 -37.83 15.38 -31.67
N ASP A 73 -39.12 15.52 -31.95
CA ASP A 73 -39.91 16.70 -31.56
C ASP A 73 -39.91 16.91 -30.05
N HIS A 74 -40.08 15.82 -29.29
CA HIS A 74 -40.03 15.89 -27.84
C HIS A 74 -38.64 16.32 -27.34
N VAL A 75 -37.56 15.77 -27.91
CA VAL A 75 -36.19 16.11 -27.52
C VAL A 75 -35.88 17.57 -27.85
N VAL A 76 -36.23 18.05 -29.05
CA VAL A 76 -36.06 19.44 -29.47
C VAL A 76 -36.80 20.38 -28.51
N HIS A 77 -38.07 20.07 -28.22
CA HIS A 77 -38.88 20.86 -27.31
C HIS A 77 -38.29 20.89 -25.89
N MET A 78 -38.02 19.72 -25.29
CA MET A 78 -37.50 19.65 -23.92
C MET A 78 -36.11 20.27 -23.80
N ASN A 79 -35.23 20.08 -24.80
CA ASN A 79 -33.91 20.69 -24.77
C ASN A 79 -33.96 22.20 -24.98
N GLY A 80 -34.89 22.71 -25.79
CA GLY A 80 -35.18 24.15 -25.91
C GLY A 80 -35.65 24.78 -24.59
N LEU A 81 -36.31 24.01 -23.72
CA LEU A 81 -36.72 24.45 -22.37
C LEU A 81 -35.59 24.37 -21.32
N GLY A 82 -34.38 23.97 -21.71
CA GLY A 82 -33.21 23.88 -20.83
C GLY A 82 -32.98 22.51 -20.21
N HIS A 83 -33.66 21.45 -20.67
CA HIS A 83 -33.38 20.09 -20.21
C HIS A 83 -32.21 19.46 -20.97
N ASN A 84 -31.28 18.83 -20.26
CA ASN A 84 -30.37 17.86 -20.87
C ASN A 84 -31.17 16.61 -21.22
N CYS A 85 -31.02 16.10 -22.44
CA CYS A 85 -31.76 14.93 -22.94
C CYS A 85 -30.83 13.74 -23.19
N TYR A 86 -31.29 12.56 -22.81
CA TYR A 86 -30.59 11.29 -22.88
C TYR A 86 -31.54 10.22 -23.44
N VAL A 87 -30.98 9.19 -24.06
CA VAL A 87 -31.71 8.04 -24.59
C VAL A 87 -31.06 6.75 -24.08
N GLY A 88 -31.84 5.69 -23.88
CA GLY A 88 -31.27 4.35 -23.68
C GLY A 88 -30.53 3.90 -24.94
N ALA A 89 -29.28 3.46 -24.85
CA ALA A 89 -28.49 3.10 -26.03
C ALA A 89 -29.02 1.87 -26.79
N ALA A 90 -29.84 1.04 -26.13
CA ALA A 90 -30.48 -0.14 -26.69
C ALA A 90 -32.01 0.05 -26.84
N LEU A 91 -32.60 -0.67 -27.79
CA LEU A 91 -34.05 -0.84 -27.87
C LEU A 91 -34.57 -1.48 -26.58
N ARG A 92 -35.81 -1.14 -26.23
CA ARG A 92 -36.51 -1.73 -25.10
C ARG A 92 -37.70 -2.55 -25.54
N HIS A 93 -38.08 -3.55 -24.75
CA HIS A 93 -39.28 -4.36 -24.98
C HIS A 93 -40.02 -4.65 -23.67
N GLY A 94 -41.10 -5.42 -23.77
CA GLY A 94 -41.90 -5.84 -22.64
C GLY A 94 -42.81 -4.73 -22.09
N ASN A 95 -43.45 -5.04 -20.97
CA ASN A 95 -44.34 -4.10 -20.30
C ASN A 95 -43.54 -2.90 -19.80
N LYS A 96 -44.05 -1.69 -20.06
CA LYS A 96 -43.42 -0.47 -19.56
C LYS A 96 -43.49 -0.47 -18.02
N PRO A 97 -42.43 -0.02 -17.33
CA PRO A 97 -42.44 0.08 -15.87
C PRO A 97 -43.66 0.89 -15.39
N PRO A 98 -44.43 0.38 -14.41
CA PRO A 98 -45.59 1.11 -13.87
C PRO A 98 -45.16 2.37 -13.11
N LYS A 99 -43.93 2.37 -12.59
CA LYS A 99 -43.25 3.52 -11.98
C LYS A 99 -41.77 3.47 -12.33
N GLY A 100 -41.18 4.63 -12.55
CA GLY A 100 -39.75 4.74 -12.82
C GLY A 100 -39.35 4.45 -14.27
N ARG A 101 -38.03 4.39 -14.45
CA ARG A 101 -37.34 4.20 -15.73
C ARG A 101 -37.25 2.74 -16.14
N ALA A 102 -36.86 2.51 -17.39
CA ALA A 102 -36.45 1.20 -17.87
C ALA A 102 -35.23 0.68 -17.07
N SER A 103 -35.16 -0.65 -16.95
CA SER A 103 -34.07 -1.41 -16.33
C SER A 103 -33.49 -2.42 -17.32
N LYS A 104 -32.46 -3.17 -16.92
CA LYS A 104 -31.90 -4.30 -17.68
C LYS A 104 -32.95 -5.32 -18.16
N GLU A 105 -34.04 -5.50 -17.42
CA GLU A 105 -35.13 -6.43 -17.77
C GLU A 105 -35.87 -6.05 -19.05
N HIS A 106 -35.78 -4.79 -19.44
CA HIS A 106 -36.44 -4.28 -20.63
C HIS A 106 -35.49 -4.26 -21.84
N PHE A 107 -34.26 -4.74 -21.72
CA PHE A 107 -33.28 -4.75 -22.80
C PHE A 107 -33.75 -5.62 -23.98
N CYS A 108 -33.81 -5.06 -25.18
CA CYS A 108 -34.25 -5.76 -26.38
C CYS A 108 -33.08 -6.06 -27.33
N ALA A 109 -32.46 -5.01 -27.88
CA ALA A 109 -31.37 -5.15 -28.83
C ALA A 109 -30.51 -3.89 -28.91
N ALA A 110 -29.19 -4.06 -29.08
CA ALA A 110 -28.24 -2.97 -29.26
C ALA A 110 -27.49 -3.09 -30.59
N ARG A 111 -27.61 -2.05 -31.43
CA ARG A 111 -26.91 -1.96 -32.73
C ARG A 111 -25.43 -1.65 -32.59
N VAL A 112 -25.05 -1.00 -31.50
CA VAL A 112 -23.69 -0.50 -31.27
C VAL A 112 -23.20 -0.87 -29.87
N SER A 113 -21.89 -1.01 -29.74
CA SER A 113 -21.17 -1.02 -28.45
C SER A 113 -20.58 0.38 -28.22
N TRP A 114 -20.32 0.79 -26.98
CA TRP A 114 -19.98 2.18 -26.65
C TRP A 114 -18.95 2.34 -25.53
N ILE A 115 -18.32 3.51 -25.51
CA ILE A 115 -17.51 4.05 -24.41
C ILE A 115 -17.85 5.53 -24.19
N ASP A 116 -17.56 6.03 -22.99
CA ASP A 116 -17.68 7.45 -22.62
C ASP A 116 -16.32 8.00 -22.14
N CYS A 117 -16.03 9.25 -22.45
CA CYS A 117 -14.74 9.88 -22.19
C CYS A 117 -14.95 11.28 -21.63
N ASP A 118 -15.02 11.39 -20.29
CA ASP A 118 -15.27 12.65 -19.60
C ASP A 118 -14.01 13.34 -19.02
N ASN A 119 -12.84 12.68 -18.98
CA ASN A 119 -11.65 13.18 -18.29
C ASN A 119 -10.61 13.80 -19.24
N ALA A 120 -9.73 14.64 -18.68
CA ALA A 120 -8.68 15.29 -19.44
C ALA A 120 -7.65 14.25 -19.92
N GLY A 121 -7.29 14.29 -21.21
CA GLY A 121 -6.37 13.34 -21.83
C GLY A 121 -7.04 12.07 -22.38
N ASP A 122 -8.34 11.87 -22.17
CA ASP A 122 -9.06 10.70 -22.67
C ASP A 122 -9.13 10.69 -24.20
N TYR A 123 -9.38 11.85 -24.80
CA TYR A 123 -9.49 11.99 -26.26
C TYR A 123 -8.20 11.56 -26.97
N GLU A 124 -7.05 12.07 -26.53
CA GLU A 124 -5.75 11.78 -27.12
C GLU A 124 -5.40 10.29 -26.98
N ARG A 125 -5.70 9.71 -25.82
CA ARG A 125 -5.51 8.28 -25.53
C ARG A 125 -6.37 7.42 -26.46
N VAL A 126 -7.67 7.72 -26.56
CA VAL A 126 -8.58 6.97 -27.44
C VAL A 126 -8.15 7.05 -28.90
N VAL A 127 -7.81 8.25 -29.39
CA VAL A 127 -7.34 8.42 -30.77
C VAL A 127 -6.06 7.61 -31.04
N ALA A 128 -5.12 7.57 -30.09
CA ALA A 128 -3.89 6.80 -30.23
C ALA A 128 -4.16 5.28 -30.28
N ILE A 129 -5.02 4.79 -29.40
CA ILE A 129 -5.38 3.36 -29.32
C ILE A 129 -6.21 2.94 -30.55
N SER A 130 -7.18 3.75 -30.97
CA SER A 130 -7.95 3.50 -32.19
C SER A 130 -7.06 3.36 -33.42
N LYS A 131 -6.02 4.18 -33.54
CA LYS A 131 -5.04 4.04 -34.63
C LYS A 131 -4.22 2.77 -34.53
N ARG A 132 -3.77 2.40 -33.32
CA ARG A 132 -2.95 1.22 -33.07
C ARG A 132 -3.70 -0.08 -33.35
N GLU A 133 -4.91 -0.19 -32.79
CA GLU A 133 -5.77 -1.38 -32.94
C GLU A 133 -6.61 -1.36 -34.22
N GLN A 134 -6.46 -0.31 -35.05
CA GLN A 134 -7.25 -0.11 -36.28
C GLN A 134 -8.76 -0.09 -36.04
N LEU A 135 -9.18 0.36 -34.85
CA LEU A 135 -10.58 0.54 -34.49
C LEU A 135 -11.11 1.86 -35.03
N ARG A 136 -12.24 1.81 -35.73
CA ARG A 136 -12.93 2.97 -36.30
C ARG A 136 -14.36 3.05 -35.75
N PRO A 137 -14.72 4.14 -35.05
CA PRO A 137 -16.07 4.30 -34.54
C PRO A 137 -17.05 4.62 -35.67
N ALA A 138 -18.26 4.10 -35.57
CA ALA A 138 -19.35 4.39 -36.50
C ALA A 138 -20.09 5.69 -36.14
N LEU A 139 -20.11 6.05 -34.86
CA LEU A 139 -20.76 7.24 -34.34
C LEU A 139 -19.94 7.85 -33.20
N VAL A 140 -19.64 9.14 -33.30
CA VAL A 140 -19.01 9.93 -32.23
C VAL A 140 -19.92 11.11 -31.90
N VAL A 141 -20.24 11.27 -30.61
CA VAL A 141 -20.91 12.46 -30.11
C VAL A 141 -19.97 13.21 -29.18
N GLN A 142 -19.59 14.42 -29.58
CA GLN A 142 -18.89 15.33 -28.70
C GLN A 142 -19.89 15.93 -27.73
N THR A 143 -19.75 15.61 -26.43
CA THR A 143 -20.64 16.06 -25.37
C THR A 143 -20.21 17.40 -24.77
N GLY A 144 -18.96 17.81 -25.00
CA GLY A 144 -18.48 19.17 -24.74
C GLY A 144 -17.00 19.39 -25.12
N SER A 145 -16.56 20.65 -25.03
CA SER A 145 -15.19 21.09 -25.38
C SER A 145 -14.48 21.80 -24.23
N LYS A 146 -15.22 22.31 -23.22
CA LYS A 146 -14.63 23.01 -22.07
C LYS A 146 -15.02 22.33 -20.75
N PRO A 147 -14.10 22.12 -19.79
CA PRO A 147 -12.68 22.55 -19.81
C PRO A 147 -11.77 21.79 -20.79
N HIS A 148 -12.18 20.61 -21.24
CA HIS A 148 -11.47 19.79 -22.22
C HIS A 148 -12.48 19.02 -23.07
N TRP A 149 -12.01 18.37 -24.13
CA TRP A 149 -12.84 17.56 -25.01
C TRP A 149 -13.48 16.39 -24.26
N ARG A 150 -14.78 16.19 -24.45
CA ARG A 150 -15.52 15.05 -23.90
C ARG A 150 -16.45 14.48 -24.94
N GLY A 151 -16.64 13.17 -24.90
CA GLY A 151 -17.50 12.52 -25.89
C GLY A 151 -17.76 11.05 -25.63
N GLN A 152 -18.84 10.59 -26.25
CA GLN A 152 -19.25 9.20 -26.28
C GLN A 152 -19.00 8.64 -27.68
N ILE A 153 -18.45 7.44 -27.74
CA ILE A 153 -17.91 6.83 -28.97
C ILE A 153 -18.56 5.46 -29.13
N HIS A 154 -19.09 5.19 -30.31
CA HIS A 154 -19.87 3.98 -30.59
C HIS A 154 -19.28 3.21 -31.77
N PHE A 155 -19.16 1.90 -31.60
CA PHE A 155 -18.65 0.94 -32.56
C PHE A 155 -19.82 0.09 -33.09
N LEU A 156 -19.90 -0.08 -34.40
CA LEU A 156 -20.97 -0.85 -35.02
C LEU A 156 -20.76 -2.34 -34.74
N ASN A 157 -21.78 -3.02 -34.21
CA ASN A 157 -21.72 -4.47 -34.05
C ASN A 157 -22.02 -5.15 -35.40
N SER A 158 -21.40 -6.29 -35.67
CA SER A 158 -21.62 -7.09 -36.90
C SER A 158 -23.08 -7.50 -37.05
N GLU A 159 -23.74 -7.76 -35.92
CA GLU A 159 -25.16 -8.03 -35.81
C GLU A 159 -25.73 -7.31 -34.57
N PRO A 160 -27.03 -6.95 -34.55
CA PRO A 160 -27.67 -6.44 -33.34
C PRO A 160 -27.55 -7.41 -32.16
N LEU A 161 -27.01 -6.95 -31.04
CA LEU A 161 -26.83 -7.77 -29.85
C LEU A 161 -28.14 -7.83 -29.06
N THR A 162 -28.74 -9.01 -28.96
CA THR A 162 -30.02 -9.24 -28.25
C THR A 162 -29.84 -9.84 -26.85
N ASN A 163 -28.63 -10.29 -26.52
CA ASN A 163 -28.26 -10.71 -25.17
C ASN A 163 -27.64 -9.52 -24.41
N PRO A 164 -28.20 -9.12 -23.25
CA PRO A 164 -27.64 -8.08 -22.39
C PRO A 164 -26.15 -8.28 -22.06
N LYS A 165 -25.75 -9.54 -21.83
CA LYS A 165 -24.40 -9.88 -21.45
C LYS A 165 -23.38 -9.61 -22.57
N ASP A 166 -23.77 -9.83 -23.82
CA ASP A 166 -22.88 -9.64 -24.96
C ASP A 166 -22.52 -8.15 -25.14
N VAL A 167 -23.50 -7.27 -24.91
CA VAL A 167 -23.28 -5.82 -24.87
C VAL A 167 -22.35 -5.42 -23.73
N GLU A 168 -22.59 -5.97 -22.54
CA GLU A 168 -21.77 -5.68 -21.37
C GLU A 168 -20.32 -6.17 -21.54
N ASP A 169 -20.13 -7.35 -22.12
CA ASP A 169 -18.81 -7.92 -22.40
C ASP A 169 -18.07 -7.09 -23.46
N ALA A 170 -18.72 -6.73 -24.57
CA ALA A 170 -18.13 -5.89 -25.61
C ALA A 170 -17.76 -4.49 -25.06
N ASN A 171 -18.65 -3.86 -24.30
CA ASN A 171 -18.37 -2.56 -23.68
C ASN A 171 -17.28 -2.65 -22.60
N THR A 172 -17.20 -3.76 -21.86
CA THR A 172 -16.14 -4.02 -20.87
C THR A 172 -14.79 -4.15 -21.56
N ALA A 173 -14.72 -4.89 -22.65
CA ALA A 173 -13.49 -5.04 -23.44
C ALA A 173 -13.03 -3.70 -24.02
N LEU A 174 -13.95 -2.92 -24.60
CA LEU A 174 -13.67 -1.57 -25.08
C LEU A 174 -13.23 -0.65 -23.93
N ARG A 175 -13.88 -0.71 -22.76
CA ARG A 175 -13.49 0.09 -21.59
C ARG A 175 -12.11 -0.24 -21.08
N ASP A 176 -11.75 -1.52 -21.03
CA ASP A 176 -10.39 -1.96 -20.63
C ASP A 176 -9.35 -1.51 -21.63
N LEU A 177 -9.63 -1.71 -22.92
CA LEU A 177 -8.72 -1.32 -23.99
C LEU A 177 -8.45 0.19 -23.97
N PHE A 178 -9.51 1.00 -23.89
CA PHE A 178 -9.41 2.46 -23.96
C PHE A 178 -9.15 3.14 -22.60
N GLN A 179 -9.26 2.40 -21.50
CA GLN A 179 -9.26 2.93 -20.13
C GLN A 179 -10.29 4.06 -19.98
N SER A 180 -11.52 3.82 -20.45
CA SER A 180 -12.61 4.81 -20.47
C SER A 180 -13.51 4.70 -19.24
N ASP A 181 -14.54 5.55 -19.14
CA ASP A 181 -15.43 5.59 -17.97
C ASP A 181 -16.27 4.30 -17.81
N ASP A 182 -16.70 4.00 -16.58
CA ASP A 182 -17.50 2.81 -16.28
C ASP A 182 -18.97 2.95 -16.73
N VAL A 183 -19.21 2.59 -17.99
CA VAL A 183 -20.50 2.78 -18.68
C VAL A 183 -21.01 1.53 -19.40
N GLN A 184 -20.57 0.34 -18.99
CA GLN A 184 -20.71 -0.90 -19.75
C GLN A 184 -22.13 -1.49 -19.76
N ASN A 185 -22.93 -1.12 -18.77
CA ASN A 185 -24.25 -1.70 -18.50
C ASN A 185 -25.22 -1.59 -19.69
N CYS A 186 -25.94 -2.67 -20.01
CA CYS A 186 -26.85 -2.74 -21.16
C CYS A 186 -28.08 -1.79 -21.06
N ASP A 187 -28.38 -1.27 -19.87
CA ASP A 187 -29.42 -0.27 -19.64
C ASP A 187 -28.89 1.17 -19.66
N ARG A 188 -27.68 1.39 -20.17
CA ARG A 188 -27.02 2.70 -20.20
C ARG A 188 -27.82 3.77 -20.94
N LEU A 189 -27.86 4.95 -20.33
CA LEU A 189 -28.28 6.19 -20.99
C LEU A 189 -27.06 6.87 -21.63
N VAL A 190 -27.24 7.28 -22.88
CA VAL A 190 -26.27 8.09 -23.63
C VAL A 190 -26.88 9.46 -23.93
N ARG A 191 -26.04 10.49 -24.02
CA ARG A 191 -26.48 11.85 -24.34
C ARG A 191 -26.96 11.91 -25.79
N ILE A 192 -28.07 12.59 -26.03
CA ILE A 192 -28.57 12.76 -27.40
C ILE A 192 -27.74 13.84 -28.11
N GLY A 193 -27.04 13.46 -29.19
CA GLY A 193 -26.26 14.40 -29.98
C GLY A 193 -27.13 15.40 -30.75
N GLY A 194 -26.61 16.60 -31.00
CA GLY A 194 -27.38 17.71 -31.58
C GLY A 194 -28.17 18.51 -30.55
N THR A 195 -28.17 18.12 -29.27
CA THR A 195 -28.77 18.90 -28.18
C THR A 195 -27.78 19.92 -27.60
N ILE A 196 -28.28 20.91 -26.89
CA ILE A 196 -27.48 21.81 -26.05
C ILE A 196 -27.20 21.12 -24.70
N ASN A 197 -25.92 21.09 -24.31
CA ASN A 197 -25.50 20.62 -22.99
C ASN A 197 -25.62 21.78 -21.98
N TYR A 198 -26.48 21.61 -20.97
CA TYR A 198 -26.67 22.58 -19.90
C TYR A 198 -25.97 22.09 -18.62
N PRO A 199 -24.72 22.51 -18.35
CA PRO A 199 -24.02 22.09 -17.14
C PRO A 199 -24.74 22.59 -15.89
N SER A 200 -24.73 21.79 -14.82
CA SER A 200 -25.17 22.23 -13.50
C SER A 200 -24.27 23.33 -12.94
N GLU A 201 -24.72 24.03 -11.90
CA GLU A 201 -23.93 25.07 -11.24
C GLU A 201 -22.56 24.55 -10.76
N ALA A 202 -22.52 23.37 -10.16
CA ALA A 202 -21.29 22.69 -9.76
C ALA A 202 -20.38 22.29 -10.94
N LYS A 203 -20.94 22.04 -12.14
CA LYS A 203 -20.14 21.84 -13.35
C LYS A 203 -19.64 23.17 -13.91
N ARG A 204 -20.44 24.24 -13.89
CA ARG A 204 -20.00 25.58 -14.30
C ARG A 204 -18.85 26.11 -13.46
N ALA A 205 -18.89 25.90 -12.15
CA ALA A 205 -17.79 26.25 -11.23
C ALA A 205 -16.46 25.54 -11.57
N ARG A 206 -16.51 24.40 -12.28
CA ARG A 206 -15.35 23.64 -12.76
C ARG A 206 -14.95 23.96 -14.20
N GLY A 207 -15.48 25.05 -14.77
CA GLY A 207 -15.14 25.51 -16.13
C GLY A 207 -15.95 24.91 -17.26
N TYR A 208 -17.01 24.15 -16.96
CA TYR A 208 -17.93 23.64 -17.99
C TYR A 208 -18.86 24.75 -18.46
N VAL A 209 -19.11 24.82 -19.77
CA VAL A 209 -19.95 25.86 -20.36
C VAL A 209 -21.19 25.26 -21.02
N THR A 210 -22.22 26.09 -21.21
CA THR A 210 -23.34 25.73 -22.07
C THR A 210 -22.86 25.74 -23.52
N GLU A 211 -22.94 24.59 -24.19
CA GLU A 211 -22.43 24.40 -25.54
C GLU A 211 -23.24 23.34 -26.30
N PRO A 212 -23.30 23.41 -27.64
CA PRO A 212 -23.96 22.40 -28.45
C PRO A 212 -23.15 21.11 -28.47
N THR A 213 -23.83 19.98 -28.44
CA THR A 213 -23.24 18.68 -28.74
C THR A 213 -23.23 18.43 -30.24
N THR A 214 -22.20 17.78 -30.74
CA THR A 214 -22.06 17.51 -32.19
C THR A 214 -22.11 16.03 -32.47
N VAL A 215 -22.66 15.66 -33.63
CA VAL A 215 -22.76 14.27 -34.10
C VAL A 215 -21.85 14.09 -35.31
N ARG A 216 -21.06 13.02 -35.31
CA ARG A 216 -20.28 12.58 -36.47
C ARG A 216 -20.56 11.11 -36.72
N ILE A 217 -20.95 10.78 -37.94
CA ILE A 217 -21.16 9.41 -38.41
C ILE A 217 -20.11 9.09 -39.45
N ASP A 218 -19.56 7.88 -39.37
CA ASP A 218 -18.76 7.28 -40.42
C ASP A 218 -19.57 6.17 -41.09
N PRO A 219 -20.17 6.41 -42.27
CA PRO A 219 -21.01 5.42 -42.95
C PRO A 219 -20.20 4.21 -43.45
N ASN A 220 -18.87 4.33 -43.52
CA ASN A 220 -17.96 3.29 -43.95
C ASN A 220 -17.19 2.67 -42.77
N ALA A 221 -17.66 2.88 -41.54
CA ALA A 221 -17.07 2.23 -40.39
C ALA A 221 -17.26 0.70 -40.51
N PRO A 222 -16.20 -0.09 -40.22
CA PRO A 222 -16.33 -1.53 -40.13
C PRO A 222 -17.25 -1.91 -38.97
N SER A 223 -17.84 -3.09 -39.06
CA SER A 223 -18.59 -3.71 -37.98
C SER A 223 -17.72 -4.72 -37.24
N TYR A 224 -18.00 -4.94 -35.96
CA TYR A 224 -17.20 -5.78 -35.07
C TYR A 224 -18.05 -6.87 -34.41
N THR A 225 -17.52 -8.09 -34.32
CA THR A 225 -18.15 -9.13 -33.50
C THR A 225 -17.78 -8.94 -32.03
N VAL A 226 -18.57 -9.49 -31.12
CA VAL A 226 -18.30 -9.43 -29.67
C VAL A 226 -16.96 -10.12 -29.36
N GLU A 227 -16.70 -11.25 -30.00
CA GLU A 227 -15.44 -12.01 -29.85
C GLU A 227 -14.25 -11.18 -30.30
N ALA A 228 -14.36 -10.47 -31.43
CA ALA A 228 -13.30 -9.61 -31.94
C ALA A 228 -13.01 -8.46 -30.97
N LEU A 229 -14.06 -7.82 -30.42
CA LEU A 229 -13.89 -6.76 -29.41
C LEU A 229 -13.29 -7.31 -28.11
N CYS A 230 -13.75 -8.45 -27.63
CA CYS A 230 -13.23 -9.13 -26.44
C CYS A 230 -11.78 -9.59 -26.61
N ALA A 231 -11.37 -9.99 -27.82
CA ALA A 231 -9.99 -10.39 -28.11
C ALA A 231 -8.99 -9.23 -28.08
N LEU A 232 -9.46 -7.98 -28.21
CA LEU A 232 -8.63 -6.78 -28.07
C LEU A 232 -8.33 -6.43 -26.62
N ARG A 233 -8.96 -7.14 -25.67
CA ARG A 233 -8.64 -6.99 -24.26
C ARG A 233 -7.16 -7.34 -24.06
N PRO A 234 -6.35 -6.43 -23.49
CA PRO A 234 -4.96 -6.74 -23.19
C PRO A 234 -4.89 -8.07 -22.45
N ALA A 235 -3.96 -8.96 -22.82
CA ALA A 235 -3.68 -10.15 -22.04
C ALA A 235 -3.19 -9.69 -20.66
N SER A 236 -4.10 -9.62 -19.70
CA SER A 236 -3.81 -9.23 -18.33
C SER A 236 -4.13 -10.39 -17.42
N ASP A 237 -3.25 -10.60 -16.43
CA ASP A 237 -3.53 -11.33 -15.20
C ASP A 237 -5.00 -11.15 -14.80
N SER A 238 -5.67 -12.29 -14.74
CA SER A 238 -7.09 -12.44 -14.94
C SER A 238 -7.91 -11.84 -13.78
N ALA A 239 -8.65 -10.77 -14.07
CA ALA A 239 -9.82 -10.36 -13.30
C ALA A 239 -10.81 -9.46 -14.09
N HIS A 240 -12.09 -9.61 -13.74
CA HIS A 240 -13.18 -8.63 -13.83
C HIS A 240 -14.01 -8.56 -15.12
N ASN A 241 -15.03 -9.41 -15.20
CA ASN A 241 -16.42 -9.05 -14.83
C ASN A 241 -17.41 -9.87 -15.65
N ALA A 242 -18.04 -10.84 -15.00
CA ALA A 242 -19.39 -11.22 -15.35
C ALA A 242 -20.19 -11.30 -14.04
N GLN A 243 -21.39 -10.74 -14.10
CA GLN A 243 -22.52 -10.88 -13.17
C GLN A 243 -22.73 -9.77 -12.12
N THR A 244 -23.77 -8.98 -12.39
CA THR A 244 -24.58 -8.24 -11.41
C THR A 244 -25.59 -9.17 -10.71
N ASN A 245 -25.65 -9.07 -9.38
CA ASN A 245 -26.76 -9.22 -8.44
C ASN A 245 -28.08 -9.88 -8.91
N ASP A 246 -28.40 -11.04 -8.31
CA ASP A 246 -29.35 -11.13 -7.17
C ASP A 246 -28.90 -12.28 -6.23
N GLU A 247 -29.00 -12.03 -4.92
CA GLU A 247 -28.29 -12.69 -3.80
C GLU A 247 -28.68 -14.18 -3.53
N PRO A 248 -27.84 -14.98 -2.84
CA PRO A 248 -27.71 -14.83 -1.38
C PRO A 248 -26.33 -14.38 -0.93
N ILE A 249 -26.35 -13.58 0.12
CA ILE A 249 -25.29 -13.24 1.07
C ILE A 249 -24.74 -14.54 1.71
N ALA A 250 -24.12 -15.41 0.92
CA ALA A 250 -23.53 -16.68 1.35
C ALA A 250 -22.02 -16.74 1.08
N GLU A 251 -21.46 -15.75 0.36
CA GLU A 251 -20.05 -15.77 -0.06
C GLU A 251 -19.16 -14.66 0.51
N PHE A 252 -19.57 -14.03 1.63
CA PHE A 252 -18.75 -13.01 2.31
C PHE A 252 -17.59 -13.59 3.16
N GLY A 253 -17.15 -14.81 2.86
CA GLY A 253 -15.98 -15.44 3.47
C GLY A 253 -14.63 -15.10 2.82
N ARG A 254 -14.60 -14.36 1.69
CA ARG A 254 -13.37 -14.08 0.94
C ARG A 254 -12.93 -12.62 1.04
N ALA A 255 -11.62 -12.41 1.25
CA ALA A 255 -11.01 -11.13 1.62
C ALA A 255 -11.16 -9.99 0.57
N ASP A 256 -11.45 -10.34 -0.69
CA ASP A 256 -11.67 -9.41 -1.81
C ASP A 256 -13.04 -8.70 -1.73
N GLY A 257 -14.09 -9.41 -1.30
CA GLY A 257 -15.43 -8.83 -1.12
C GLY A 257 -15.47 -7.74 -0.04
N ARG A 258 -14.66 -7.88 1.02
CA ARG A 258 -14.55 -6.90 2.10
C ARG A 258 -13.83 -5.63 1.67
N ARG A 259 -12.83 -5.73 0.78
CA ARG A 259 -12.11 -4.58 0.23
C ARG A 259 -13.00 -3.77 -0.71
N ARG A 260 -13.66 -4.43 -1.69
CA ARG A 260 -14.60 -3.79 -2.61
C ARG A 260 -15.77 -3.14 -1.86
N GLY A 261 -16.29 -3.80 -0.82
CA GLY A 261 -17.30 -3.23 0.06
C GLY A 261 -16.81 -1.98 0.81
N MET A 262 -15.61 -2.00 1.39
CA MET A 262 -15.08 -0.83 2.11
C MET A 262 -14.68 0.33 1.20
N ASP A 263 -14.29 0.07 -0.05
CA ASP A 263 -14.06 1.13 -1.03
C ASP A 263 -15.37 1.75 -1.49
N LYS A 264 -16.44 0.95 -1.60
CA LYS A 264 -17.80 1.47 -1.82
C LYS A 264 -18.29 2.32 -0.64
N VAL A 265 -18.02 1.90 0.59
CA VAL A 265 -18.32 2.70 1.81
C VAL A 265 -17.61 4.05 1.77
N ARG A 266 -16.33 4.09 1.38
CA ARG A 266 -15.58 5.36 1.26
C ARG A 266 -16.15 6.27 0.17
N GLU A 267 -16.50 5.73 -0.99
CA GLU A 267 -17.12 6.47 -2.08
C GLU A 267 -18.46 7.08 -1.63
N LEU A 268 -19.30 6.28 -0.98
CA LEU A 268 -20.59 6.71 -0.46
C LEU A 268 -20.42 7.79 0.61
N LEU A 269 -19.55 7.58 1.60
CA LEU A 269 -19.31 8.57 2.65
C LEU A 269 -18.68 9.87 2.13
N ALA A 270 -17.81 9.80 1.12
CA ALA A 270 -17.27 10.99 0.46
C ALA A 270 -18.34 11.82 -0.29
N SER A 271 -19.48 11.21 -0.61
CA SER A 271 -20.63 11.86 -1.24
C SER A 271 -21.63 12.47 -0.24
N VAL A 272 -21.44 12.24 1.06
CA VAL A 272 -22.27 12.82 2.13
C VAL A 272 -22.05 14.33 2.19
N ARG A 273 -23.13 15.10 2.04
CA ARG A 273 -23.14 16.57 2.16
C ARG A 273 -24.43 17.06 2.84
N PRO A 274 -24.44 18.27 3.44
CA PRO A 274 -25.65 18.88 3.98
C PRO A 274 -26.78 18.89 2.92
N GLY A 275 -27.96 18.37 3.27
CA GLY A 275 -29.11 18.23 2.36
C GLY A 275 -29.13 16.97 1.48
N HIS A 276 -28.03 16.21 1.40
CA HIS A 276 -27.94 14.92 0.71
C HIS A 276 -27.21 13.88 1.57
N TRP A 277 -27.47 13.92 2.87
CA TRP A 277 -26.81 13.08 3.86
C TRP A 277 -27.39 11.66 3.90
N HIS A 278 -28.71 11.56 3.92
CA HIS A 278 -29.42 10.33 4.26
C HIS A 278 -29.16 9.16 3.30
N ILE A 279 -29.22 9.39 1.99
CA ILE A 279 -29.09 8.33 0.99
C ILE A 279 -27.67 7.72 0.98
N PRO A 280 -26.59 8.50 0.81
CA PRO A 280 -25.25 7.94 0.83
C PRO A 280 -24.86 7.38 2.20
N MET A 281 -25.34 7.97 3.29
CA MET A 281 -25.12 7.43 4.63
C MET A 281 -25.82 6.08 4.82
N ARG A 282 -27.10 5.97 4.46
CA ARG A 282 -27.87 4.72 4.51
C ARG A 282 -27.20 3.62 3.70
N ASP A 283 -26.77 3.93 2.48
CA ASP A 283 -26.16 2.94 1.59
C ASP A 283 -24.79 2.50 2.11
N ALA A 284 -24.01 3.41 2.69
CA ALA A 284 -22.75 3.07 3.36
C ALA A 284 -23.01 2.14 4.56
N VAL A 285 -24.01 2.46 5.39
CA VAL A 285 -24.41 1.64 6.54
C VAL A 285 -24.88 0.25 6.09
N ALA A 286 -25.69 0.15 5.03
CA ALA A 286 -26.14 -1.11 4.47
C ALA A 286 -24.97 -1.99 4.00
N VAL A 287 -23.99 -1.40 3.32
CA VAL A 287 -22.76 -2.11 2.90
C VAL A 287 -21.98 -2.55 4.14
N MET A 288 -21.81 -1.71 5.15
CA MET A 288 -21.07 -2.06 6.37
C MET A 288 -21.74 -3.15 7.22
N VAL A 289 -23.07 -3.15 7.33
CA VAL A 289 -23.85 -4.24 7.94
C VAL A 289 -23.73 -5.52 7.11
N GLY A 290 -23.77 -5.39 5.77
CA GLY A 290 -23.48 -6.48 4.83
C GLY A 290 -22.11 -7.12 5.09
N LEU A 291 -21.10 -6.31 5.38
CA LEU A 291 -19.73 -6.71 5.73
C LEU A 291 -19.54 -7.16 7.19
N GLN A 292 -20.64 -7.25 7.95
CA GLN A 292 -20.66 -7.62 9.38
C GLN A 292 -19.70 -6.76 10.23
N LEU A 293 -19.58 -5.46 9.94
CA LEU A 293 -18.95 -4.53 10.89
C LEU A 293 -19.86 -4.40 12.12
N THR A 294 -19.32 -4.05 13.30
CA THR A 294 -20.13 -3.81 14.51
C THR A 294 -20.74 -2.41 14.51
N ASP A 295 -21.78 -2.16 15.31
CA ASP A 295 -22.43 -0.85 15.34
C ASP A 295 -21.46 0.23 15.82
N ALA A 296 -20.56 -0.10 16.76
CA ALA A 296 -19.49 0.78 17.22
C ALA A 296 -18.55 1.21 16.07
N VAL A 297 -18.15 0.26 15.21
CA VAL A 297 -17.29 0.56 14.06
C VAL A 297 -18.03 1.36 12.99
N ILE A 298 -19.30 1.05 12.75
CA ILE A 298 -20.13 1.82 11.82
C ILE A 298 -20.29 3.26 12.31
N LYS A 299 -20.60 3.44 13.60
CA LYS A 299 -20.67 4.76 14.25
C LYS A 299 -19.36 5.53 14.13
N MET A 300 -18.21 4.90 14.38
CA MET A 300 -16.89 5.54 14.23
C MET A 300 -16.58 5.96 12.79
N ILE A 301 -16.97 5.16 11.80
CA ILE A 301 -16.72 5.47 10.39
C ILE A 301 -17.62 6.63 9.92
N CYS A 302 -18.87 6.63 10.36
CA CYS A 302 -19.89 7.60 9.94
C CYS A 302 -19.86 8.90 10.75
N ALA A 303 -19.37 8.87 11.98
CA ALA A 303 -19.27 9.95 12.97
C ALA A 303 -18.99 11.33 12.37
N ARG A 304 -17.88 11.45 11.63
CA ARG A 304 -17.42 12.71 11.01
C ARG A 304 -18.37 13.32 9.98
N TYR A 305 -19.38 12.57 9.57
CA TYR A 305 -20.38 12.99 8.59
C TYR A 305 -21.75 13.24 9.23
N CYS A 306 -21.92 12.97 10.53
CA CYS A 306 -23.16 13.11 11.28
C CYS A 306 -23.16 14.40 12.11
N SER A 307 -24.33 14.97 12.36
CA SER A 307 -24.48 16.17 13.18
C SER A 307 -24.31 15.89 14.68
N GLY A 308 -24.73 14.72 15.14
CA GLY A 308 -24.55 14.22 16.51
C GLY A 308 -23.33 13.31 16.68
N ASP A 309 -22.39 13.34 15.73
CA ASP A 309 -21.19 12.49 15.73
C ASP A 309 -21.56 10.99 15.84
N ARG A 310 -20.84 10.21 16.64
CA ARG A 310 -21.11 8.78 16.90
C ARG A 310 -22.47 8.50 17.56
N ASP A 311 -23.04 9.49 18.23
CA ASP A 311 -24.28 9.39 19.02
C ASP A 311 -25.49 10.01 18.27
N ASP A 312 -25.35 10.22 16.96
CA ASP A 312 -26.39 10.75 16.09
C ASP A 312 -27.59 9.78 16.01
N GLY A 313 -28.76 10.25 16.45
CA GLY A 313 -29.98 9.45 16.51
C GLY A 313 -30.52 9.02 15.15
N ASP A 314 -30.22 9.74 14.07
CA ASP A 314 -30.63 9.35 12.72
C ASP A 314 -29.69 8.31 12.13
N LEU A 315 -28.40 8.35 12.49
CA LEU A 315 -27.47 7.26 12.18
C LEU A 315 -27.86 5.97 12.92
N ALA A 316 -28.23 6.06 14.20
CA ALA A 316 -28.67 4.91 14.99
C ALA A 316 -29.87 4.20 14.34
N LYS A 317 -30.87 4.96 13.87
CA LYS A 317 -32.03 4.40 13.13
C LYS A 317 -31.63 3.74 11.81
N LEU A 318 -30.67 4.29 11.09
CA LEU A 318 -30.17 3.69 9.83
C LEU A 318 -29.49 2.34 10.08
N ILE A 319 -28.71 2.25 11.16
CA ILE A 319 -28.06 1.01 11.59
C ILE A 319 -29.11 -0.01 11.99
N GLU A 320 -30.05 0.34 12.89
CA GLU A 320 -31.14 -0.54 13.33
C GLU A 320 -31.97 -1.05 12.14
N THR A 321 -32.34 -0.15 11.22
CA THR A 321 -33.11 -0.51 10.02
C THR A 321 -32.34 -1.45 9.11
N ALA A 322 -31.04 -1.22 8.91
CA ALA A 322 -30.20 -2.10 8.09
C ALA A 322 -30.01 -3.48 8.75
N ARG A 323 -29.77 -3.52 10.06
CA ARG A 323 -29.64 -4.77 10.84
C ARG A 323 -30.89 -5.63 10.75
N SER A 324 -32.05 -5.02 10.96
CA SER A 324 -33.35 -5.67 10.84
C SER A 324 -33.61 -6.14 9.40
N LYS A 325 -33.30 -5.31 8.40
CA LYS A 325 -33.50 -5.64 6.99
C LYS A 325 -32.64 -6.81 6.49
N PHE A 326 -31.40 -6.95 6.98
CA PHE A 326 -30.46 -7.97 6.54
C PHE A 326 -30.36 -9.19 7.48
N ASP A 327 -31.15 -9.24 8.55
CA ASP A 327 -31.12 -10.28 9.60
C ASP A 327 -29.70 -10.57 10.13
N LYS A 328 -28.97 -9.50 10.46
CA LYS A 328 -27.58 -9.56 10.94
C LYS A 328 -27.42 -8.81 12.25
N PRO A 329 -27.57 -9.45 13.43
CA PRO A 329 -27.43 -8.77 14.71
C PRO A 329 -26.01 -8.20 14.90
N ASP A 330 -25.87 -7.18 15.75
CA ASP A 330 -24.56 -6.71 16.16
C ASP A 330 -23.94 -7.71 17.14
N PHE A 331 -22.69 -8.10 16.89
CA PHE A 331 -21.92 -9.02 17.74
C PHE A 331 -20.92 -8.27 18.63
N GLY A 332 -20.99 -6.93 18.66
CA GLY A 332 -20.07 -6.05 19.37
C GLY A 332 -20.42 -5.76 20.83
N GLU A 333 -20.47 -6.77 21.69
CA GLU A 333 -20.25 -6.55 23.13
C GLU A 333 -18.75 -6.80 23.43
N GLY A 334 -17.99 -5.74 23.76
CA GLY A 334 -16.64 -5.90 24.31
C GLY A 334 -15.53 -4.93 23.89
N TYR A 335 -15.81 -3.83 23.17
CA TYR A 335 -14.79 -2.82 22.82
C TYR A 335 -15.11 -1.43 23.40
N GLU A 336 -15.20 -1.34 24.72
CA GLU A 336 -14.99 -0.10 25.46
C GLU A 336 -13.59 -0.16 26.09
N GLY A 337 -12.67 0.70 25.67
CA GLY A 337 -11.38 0.83 26.36
C GLY A 337 -10.14 1.02 25.49
N MET A 338 -10.15 1.97 24.56
CA MET A 338 -8.91 2.67 24.20
C MET A 338 -9.22 4.17 24.16
N ALA A 339 -8.83 4.85 25.24
CA ALA A 339 -8.89 6.28 25.34
C ALA A 339 -8.11 6.92 24.18
N GLU A 340 -8.74 7.88 23.49
CA GLU A 340 -8.05 8.72 22.52
C GLU A 340 -6.92 9.49 23.22
N PRO A 341 -5.72 9.63 22.60
CA PRO A 341 -4.79 10.65 23.02
C PRO A 341 -5.43 12.02 22.72
N ASP A 342 -5.47 12.84 23.75
CA ASP A 342 -5.90 14.24 23.82
C ASP A 342 -5.81 14.97 22.46
N THR A 343 -6.96 15.39 21.93
CA THR A 343 -7.09 16.23 20.74
C THR A 343 -6.73 17.69 21.06
N GLY A 344 -5.51 17.89 21.54
CA GLY A 344 -4.89 19.19 21.73
C GLY A 344 -4.52 19.84 20.39
N HIS A 345 -5.49 20.48 19.75
CA HIS A 345 -5.33 21.40 18.62
C HIS A 345 -4.69 20.81 17.36
N ALA A 346 -5.53 20.48 16.37
CA ALA A 346 -5.09 20.38 14.98
C ALA A 346 -4.55 21.75 14.50
N LYS A 347 -3.28 22.05 14.80
CA LYS A 347 -2.56 23.17 14.20
C LYS A 347 -2.60 22.96 12.69
N GLN A 348 -3.21 23.92 11.98
CA GLN A 348 -3.20 24.02 10.53
C GLN A 348 -1.83 23.61 9.97
N LEU A 349 -1.83 22.72 8.96
CA LEU A 349 -0.66 22.41 8.14
C LEU A 349 -0.08 23.72 7.57
N ARG A 350 0.96 24.26 8.21
CA ARG A 350 1.75 25.39 7.74
C ARG A 350 3.22 24.97 7.60
N PHE A 351 3.93 25.62 6.69
CA PHE A 351 5.38 25.55 6.62
C PHE A 351 5.98 26.13 7.91
N LEU A 352 7.15 25.62 8.32
CA LEU A 352 7.91 26.13 9.46
C LEU A 352 9.11 26.93 8.96
N THR A 353 9.36 28.08 9.58
CA THR A 353 10.59 28.86 9.43
C THR A 353 11.77 28.12 10.07
N LEU A 354 13.01 28.53 9.75
CA LEU A 354 14.21 27.96 10.38
C LEU A 354 14.21 28.15 11.90
N GLU A 355 13.71 29.29 12.39
CA GLU A 355 13.63 29.56 13.83
C GLU A 355 12.62 28.62 14.52
N GLU A 356 11.46 28.40 13.90
CA GLU A 356 10.49 27.43 14.42
C GLU A 356 11.04 25.99 14.42
N TRP A 357 11.87 25.63 13.43
CA TRP A 357 12.57 24.34 13.45
C TRP A 357 13.59 24.22 14.58
N ARG A 358 14.27 25.31 14.98
CA ARG A 358 15.23 25.28 16.11
C ARG A 358 14.55 25.02 17.44
N HIS A 359 13.36 25.58 17.65
CA HIS A 359 12.59 25.42 18.89
C HIS A 359 11.60 24.26 18.84
N ARG A 360 11.61 23.47 17.77
CA ARG A 360 10.73 22.32 17.64
C ARG A 360 11.24 21.19 18.51
N ASP A 361 10.41 20.81 19.47
CA ASP A 361 10.66 19.61 20.27
C ASP A 361 10.40 18.36 19.41
N LEU A 362 11.43 17.52 19.29
CA LEU A 362 11.41 16.28 18.52
C LEU A 362 11.94 15.16 19.42
N PRO A 363 11.25 14.00 19.47
CA PRO A 363 11.75 12.87 20.21
C PRO A 363 13.09 12.42 19.64
N THR A 364 14.01 12.04 20.52
CA THR A 364 15.26 11.39 20.12
C THR A 364 14.95 10.03 19.49
N PRO A 365 15.71 9.58 18.48
CA PRO A 365 15.52 8.25 17.91
C PRO A 365 15.65 7.17 18.98
N ASP A 366 14.70 6.24 19.00
CA ASP A 366 14.71 5.08 19.90
C ASP A 366 15.40 3.92 19.19
N TYR A 367 16.72 3.85 19.38
CA TYR A 367 17.62 2.85 18.83
C TYR A 367 17.48 1.52 19.56
N LEU A 368 17.51 0.41 18.81
CA LEU A 368 17.36 -0.95 19.33
C LEU A 368 18.67 -1.75 19.23
N LEU A 369 19.42 -1.59 18.13
CA LEU A 369 20.69 -2.28 17.90
C LEU A 369 21.67 -1.35 17.15
N GLY A 370 22.72 -0.93 17.85
CA GLY A 370 23.59 0.17 17.44
C GLY A 370 22.79 1.44 17.14
N GLU A 371 23.37 2.36 16.38
CA GLU A 371 22.62 3.46 15.74
C GLU A 371 22.13 3.10 14.33
N VAL A 372 22.06 1.80 14.02
CA VAL A 372 21.62 1.27 12.72
C VAL A 372 20.11 1.02 12.71
N LEU A 373 19.61 0.25 13.69
CA LEU A 373 18.21 -0.18 13.76
C LEU A 373 17.50 0.53 14.91
N SER A 374 16.39 1.17 14.60
CA SER A 374 15.53 1.92 15.51
C SER A 374 14.07 1.59 15.25
N THR A 375 13.18 2.05 16.14
CA THR A 375 11.73 1.99 15.96
C THR A 375 11.21 2.76 14.74
N THR A 376 12.06 3.51 14.02
CA THR A 376 11.67 4.21 12.78
C THR A 376 12.47 3.77 11.56
N SER A 377 13.45 2.88 11.72
CA SER A 377 14.30 2.42 10.61
C SER A 377 13.51 1.62 9.58
N ARG A 378 13.73 1.90 8.29
CA ARG A 378 13.32 1.03 7.17
C ARG A 378 14.56 0.41 6.54
N GLY A 379 14.79 -0.86 6.84
CA GLY A 379 15.94 -1.63 6.37
C GLY A 379 15.57 -2.64 5.29
N VAL A 380 16.50 -2.88 4.36
CA VAL A 380 16.51 -4.07 3.49
C VAL A 380 17.85 -4.78 3.65
N MET A 381 17.82 -6.12 3.76
CA MET A 381 19.02 -6.97 3.77
C MET A 381 18.97 -7.96 2.60
N SER A 382 19.90 -7.82 1.66
CA SER A 382 19.97 -8.65 0.45
C SER A 382 21.18 -9.58 0.45
N ALA A 383 21.00 -10.83 0.03
CA ALA A 383 22.11 -11.78 -0.21
C ALA A 383 21.71 -12.97 -1.12
N PRO A 384 22.68 -13.72 -1.65
CA PRO A 384 22.44 -14.99 -2.33
C PRO A 384 21.68 -16.01 -1.48
N THR A 385 21.02 -16.98 -2.13
CA THR A 385 20.39 -18.12 -1.44
C THR A 385 21.44 -18.94 -0.68
N GLY A 386 21.04 -19.54 0.45
CA GLY A 386 21.91 -20.40 1.24
C GLY A 386 23.01 -19.70 2.06
N LEU A 387 23.23 -18.38 1.91
CA LEU A 387 24.33 -17.69 2.60
C LEU A 387 24.13 -17.50 4.12
N GLY A 388 22.93 -17.72 4.66
CA GLY A 388 22.63 -17.60 6.09
C GLY A 388 21.84 -16.36 6.52
N LYS A 389 21.19 -15.65 5.59
CA LYS A 389 20.35 -14.47 5.87
C LYS A 389 19.35 -14.66 7.01
N SER A 390 18.57 -15.74 6.96
CA SER A 390 17.55 -16.03 7.96
C SER A 390 18.15 -16.25 9.35
N ASN A 391 19.30 -16.93 9.45
CA ASN A 391 19.99 -17.11 10.72
C ASN A 391 20.44 -15.75 11.28
N ALA A 392 21.01 -14.88 10.44
CA ALA A 392 21.42 -13.54 10.84
C ALA A 392 20.22 -12.67 11.24
N ALA A 393 19.10 -12.77 10.52
CA ALA A 393 17.88 -12.03 10.80
C ALA A 393 17.22 -12.47 12.13
N ILE A 394 17.18 -13.77 12.39
CA ILE A 394 16.73 -14.33 13.68
C ILE A 394 17.64 -13.85 14.81
N ALA A 395 18.97 -13.91 14.63
CA ALA A 395 19.93 -13.41 15.61
C ALA A 395 19.69 -11.92 15.90
N ILE A 396 19.69 -11.05 14.88
CA ILE A 396 19.41 -9.61 15.03
C ILE A 396 18.11 -9.37 15.81
N GLY A 397 17.03 -10.07 15.45
CA GLY A 397 15.74 -9.92 16.10
C GLY A 397 15.74 -10.37 17.56
N MET A 398 16.33 -11.53 17.88
CA MET A 398 16.41 -12.02 19.27
C MET A 398 17.29 -11.14 20.14
N ARG A 399 18.39 -10.60 19.58
CA ARG A 399 19.30 -9.69 20.29
C ARG A 399 18.60 -8.39 20.63
N MET A 400 17.87 -7.79 19.68
CA MET A 400 16.99 -6.64 19.96
C MET A 400 15.94 -6.96 21.02
N ALA A 401 15.29 -8.12 20.95
CA ALA A 401 14.27 -8.50 21.91
C ALA A 401 14.81 -8.63 23.34
N ALA A 402 16.03 -9.14 23.49
CA ALA A 402 16.74 -9.26 24.76
C ALA A 402 17.45 -7.97 25.21
N GLY A 403 17.55 -6.94 24.36
CA GLY A 403 18.45 -5.81 24.59
C GLY A 403 19.94 -6.20 24.62
N ALA A 404 20.29 -7.34 24.03
CA ALA A 404 21.65 -7.84 23.96
C ALA A 404 22.39 -7.25 22.77
N SER A 405 23.71 -7.09 22.90
CA SER A 405 24.56 -6.67 21.78
C SER A 405 24.70 -7.81 20.76
N PHE A 406 24.90 -7.44 19.50
CA PHE A 406 25.22 -8.39 18.42
C PHE A 406 26.50 -7.92 17.73
N LEU A 407 27.58 -8.67 17.88
CA LEU A 407 28.92 -8.24 17.47
C LEU A 407 29.26 -6.87 18.09
N HIS A 408 29.70 -5.91 17.28
CA HIS A 408 30.01 -4.56 17.73
C HIS A 408 28.77 -3.66 17.91
N TRP A 409 27.58 -4.09 17.47
CA TRP A 409 26.36 -3.30 17.63
C TRP A 409 25.80 -3.45 19.05
N GLU A 410 25.78 -2.33 19.77
CA GLU A 410 25.28 -2.26 21.14
C GLU A 410 23.76 -2.49 21.20
N GLY A 411 23.32 -3.43 22.04
CA GLY A 411 21.91 -3.60 22.39
C GLY A 411 21.49 -2.52 23.40
N ARG A 412 20.39 -1.82 23.13
CA ARG A 412 19.98 -0.64 23.93
C ARG A 412 19.00 -0.97 25.05
N ARG A 413 17.87 -1.55 24.68
CA ARG A 413 16.79 -1.95 25.59
C ARG A 413 16.10 -3.21 25.04
N PRO A 414 15.49 -4.03 25.91
CA PRO A 414 14.56 -5.07 25.46
C PRO A 414 13.42 -4.47 24.61
N ALA A 415 13.01 -5.21 23.59
CA ALA A 415 12.04 -4.74 22.59
C ALA A 415 11.06 -5.84 22.18
N LYS A 416 9.86 -5.45 21.73
CA LYS A 416 8.90 -6.38 21.13
C LYS A 416 9.22 -6.54 19.64
N VAL A 417 9.78 -7.69 19.27
CA VAL A 417 10.20 -7.99 17.90
C VAL A 417 9.30 -9.06 17.32
N LEU A 418 8.75 -8.82 16.12
CA LEU A 418 8.00 -9.80 15.35
C LEU A 418 8.83 -10.26 14.14
N TYR A 419 9.22 -11.54 14.11
CA TYR A 419 9.85 -12.18 12.96
C TYR A 419 8.81 -12.98 12.17
N ILE A 420 8.68 -12.72 10.87
CA ILE A 420 7.70 -13.36 9.99
C ILE A 420 8.45 -14.16 8.92
N ASP A 421 8.29 -15.47 8.94
CA ASP A 421 8.89 -16.41 8.01
C ASP A 421 7.90 -16.86 6.94
N GLY A 422 8.26 -16.68 5.67
CA GLY A 422 7.48 -17.10 4.51
C GLY A 422 8.05 -18.26 3.72
N GLU A 423 9.26 -18.75 4.01
CA GLU A 423 9.98 -19.70 3.16
C GLU A 423 10.21 -21.07 3.83
N MET A 424 10.43 -21.12 5.14
CA MET A 424 10.82 -22.34 5.84
C MET A 424 9.62 -23.12 6.38
N SER A 425 9.76 -24.45 6.41
CA SER A 425 8.81 -25.30 7.16
C SER A 425 8.83 -24.94 8.65
N ARG A 426 7.69 -25.08 9.34
CA ARG A 426 7.59 -24.87 10.79
C ARG A 426 8.63 -25.63 11.60
N ARG A 427 8.94 -26.86 11.20
CA ARG A 427 9.95 -27.70 11.87
C ARG A 427 11.33 -27.05 11.81
N LEU A 428 11.74 -26.56 10.63
CA LEU A 428 13.04 -25.92 10.44
C LEU A 428 13.10 -24.56 11.15
N LEU A 429 12.03 -23.76 11.07
CA LEU A 429 11.94 -22.50 11.79
C LEU A 429 12.12 -22.72 13.30
N LYS A 430 11.33 -23.64 13.90
CA LYS A 430 11.47 -23.99 15.32
C LYS A 430 12.89 -24.40 15.70
N GLN A 431 13.54 -25.24 14.88
CA GLN A 431 14.93 -25.66 15.12
C GLN A 431 15.89 -24.46 15.15
N ARG A 432 15.76 -23.52 14.21
CA ARG A 432 16.62 -22.33 14.15
C ARG A 432 16.37 -21.34 15.29
N LEU A 433 15.10 -21.15 15.67
CA LEU A 433 14.73 -20.30 16.80
C LEU A 433 15.35 -20.82 18.10
N LEU A 434 15.17 -22.12 18.40
CA LEU A 434 15.73 -22.72 19.61
C LEU A 434 17.26 -22.75 19.60
N ALA A 435 17.89 -22.95 18.43
CA ALA A 435 19.33 -22.87 18.32
C ALA A 435 19.84 -21.45 18.64
N GLU A 436 19.21 -20.39 18.10
CA GLU A 436 19.65 -19.02 18.38
C GLU A 436 19.41 -18.61 19.84
N GLU A 437 18.32 -19.05 20.47
CA GLU A 437 18.08 -18.85 21.90
C GLU A 437 19.23 -19.44 22.74
N VAL A 438 19.65 -20.67 22.43
CA VAL A 438 20.79 -21.31 23.10
C VAL A 438 22.08 -20.50 22.91
N ARG A 439 22.34 -19.98 21.70
CA ARG A 439 23.51 -19.13 21.44
C ARG A 439 23.48 -17.85 22.26
N LEU A 440 22.36 -17.14 22.23
CA LEU A 440 22.14 -15.92 22.99
C LEU A 440 22.40 -16.13 24.48
N LEU A 441 21.76 -17.13 25.08
CA LEU A 441 21.90 -17.39 26.51
C LEU A 441 23.29 -17.95 26.87
N GLY A 442 23.95 -18.64 25.94
CA GLY A 442 25.31 -19.16 26.08
C GLY A 442 26.40 -18.09 26.05
N GLU A 443 26.12 -16.92 25.46
CA GLU A 443 27.02 -15.76 25.45
C GLU A 443 26.89 -14.88 26.71
N THR A 444 25.86 -15.13 27.51
CA THR A 444 25.59 -14.40 28.76
C THR A 444 26.07 -15.17 29.99
N SER A 445 26.58 -14.46 30.98
CA SER A 445 26.96 -15.07 32.26
C SER A 445 25.72 -15.57 33.00
N GLU A 446 25.87 -16.65 33.77
CA GLU A 446 24.77 -17.24 34.55
C GLU A 446 24.12 -16.24 35.53
N GLN A 447 24.86 -15.20 35.96
CA GLN A 447 24.38 -14.19 36.91
C GLN A 447 23.42 -13.18 36.29
N VAL A 448 23.55 -12.91 34.99
CA VAL A 448 22.74 -11.91 34.26
C VAL A 448 21.86 -12.52 33.18
N ARG A 449 21.93 -13.84 32.97
CA ARG A 449 21.20 -14.56 31.92
C ARG A 449 19.70 -14.26 31.92
N GLU A 450 19.07 -14.16 33.10
CA GLU A 450 17.64 -13.82 33.21
C GLU A 450 17.31 -12.42 32.67
N GLN A 451 18.26 -11.47 32.71
CA GLN A 451 18.09 -10.11 32.21
C GLN A 451 18.07 -10.06 30.67
N PHE A 452 18.69 -11.03 30.00
CA PHE A 452 18.78 -11.15 28.54
C PHE A 452 17.82 -12.18 27.96
N ASN A 453 16.76 -12.51 28.69
CA ASN A 453 15.70 -13.37 28.18
C ASN A 453 15.01 -12.72 26.97
N PRO A 454 14.98 -13.35 25.78
CA PRO A 454 14.37 -12.78 24.58
C PRO A 454 12.84 -12.89 24.58
N ALA A 455 12.16 -12.73 25.73
CA ALA A 455 10.71 -12.89 25.86
C ALA A 455 9.90 -11.94 24.95
N GLY A 456 10.50 -10.83 24.50
CA GLY A 456 9.91 -9.92 23.53
C GLY A 456 9.96 -10.43 22.07
N PHE A 457 10.64 -11.54 21.80
CA PHE A 457 10.77 -12.10 20.45
C PHE A 457 9.59 -13.01 20.13
N HIS A 458 8.87 -12.67 19.07
CA HIS A 458 7.71 -13.41 18.58
C HIS A 458 7.99 -13.85 17.15
N ALA A 459 7.79 -15.13 16.86
CA ALA A 459 7.95 -15.69 15.52
C ALA A 459 6.61 -16.14 14.96
N LEU A 460 6.42 -15.87 13.67
CA LEU A 460 5.25 -16.25 12.90
C LEU A 460 5.69 -16.98 11.64
N SER A 461 5.24 -18.22 11.45
CA SER A 461 5.35 -18.90 10.16
C SER A 461 4.10 -18.63 9.34
N THR A 462 4.24 -18.35 8.05
CA THR A 462 3.08 -18.28 7.15
C THR A 462 2.33 -19.62 7.05
N GLU A 463 2.97 -20.75 7.34
CA GLU A 463 2.30 -22.07 7.43
C GLU A 463 1.28 -22.16 8.57
N ASP A 464 1.37 -21.27 9.58
CA ASP A 464 0.42 -21.17 10.69
C ASP A 464 -0.77 -20.26 10.38
N ILE A 465 -0.75 -19.57 9.22
CA ILE A 465 -1.84 -18.73 8.75
C ILE A 465 -2.56 -19.46 7.60
N PRO A 466 -3.76 -20.00 7.83
CA PRO A 466 -4.56 -20.58 6.76
C PRO A 466 -4.78 -19.58 5.64
N ASN A 467 -4.42 -19.95 4.41
CA ASN A 467 -4.53 -19.08 3.23
C ASN A 467 -3.81 -17.73 3.44
N PHE A 468 -2.54 -17.76 3.86
CA PHE A 468 -1.72 -16.56 4.01
C PHE A 468 -1.87 -15.63 2.80
N ASN A 469 -2.31 -14.40 3.06
CA ASN A 469 -2.50 -13.40 2.02
C ASN A 469 -1.21 -12.58 1.86
N PRO A 470 -0.76 -12.29 0.63
CA PRO A 470 0.46 -11.53 0.40
C PRO A 470 0.45 -10.15 1.05
N LEU A 471 1.59 -9.68 1.57
CA LEU A 471 1.72 -8.43 2.32
C LEU A 471 1.63 -7.16 1.47
N ASN A 472 1.70 -7.27 0.14
CA ASN A 472 1.30 -6.19 -0.78
C ASN A 472 -0.23 -6.09 -0.96
N THR A 473 -1.00 -6.92 -0.24
CA THR A 473 -2.47 -6.84 -0.20
C THR A 473 -2.95 -6.36 1.17
N ARG A 474 -4.10 -5.69 1.19
CA ARG A 474 -4.71 -5.22 2.45
C ARG A 474 -5.05 -6.36 3.42
N PRO A 475 -5.59 -7.53 2.98
CA PRO A 475 -5.83 -8.66 3.88
C PRO A 475 -4.55 -9.19 4.55
N GLY A 476 -3.44 -9.31 3.81
CA GLY A 476 -2.15 -9.73 4.36
C GLY A 476 -1.65 -8.75 5.41
N GLN A 477 -1.69 -7.45 5.12
CA GLN A 477 -1.34 -6.40 6.07
C GLN A 477 -2.23 -6.46 7.32
N MET A 478 -3.56 -6.56 7.16
CA MET A 478 -4.49 -6.63 8.29
C MET A 478 -4.27 -7.86 9.20
N ALA A 479 -3.83 -9.00 8.66
CA ALA A 479 -3.48 -10.16 9.46
C ALA A 479 -2.28 -9.84 10.37
N ILE A 480 -1.24 -9.22 9.82
CA ILE A 480 -0.07 -8.81 10.61
C ILE A 480 -0.42 -7.71 11.61
N GLU A 481 -1.27 -6.74 11.24
CA GLU A 481 -1.75 -5.70 12.16
C GLU A 481 -2.50 -6.27 13.37
N ARG A 482 -3.30 -7.32 13.18
CA ARG A 482 -3.98 -8.01 14.27
C ARG A 482 -2.99 -8.70 15.20
N ILE A 483 -2.01 -9.39 14.63
CA ILE A 483 -0.96 -10.05 15.41
C ILE A 483 -0.17 -9.01 16.23
N ILE A 484 0.20 -7.88 15.63
CA ILE A 484 0.85 -6.77 16.35
C ILE A 484 -0.04 -6.26 17.49
N ALA A 485 -1.37 -6.14 17.27
CA ALA A 485 -2.30 -5.72 18.31
C ALA A 485 -2.44 -6.76 19.44
N GLU A 486 -2.51 -8.05 19.11
CA GLU A 486 -2.57 -9.18 20.06
C GLU A 486 -1.31 -9.28 20.92
N MET A 487 -0.14 -8.94 20.35
CA MET A 487 1.13 -8.80 21.09
C MET A 487 1.15 -7.57 22.03
N GLY A 488 0.12 -6.71 21.98
CA GLY A 488 0.07 -5.44 22.70
C GLY A 488 1.09 -4.43 22.15
N GLY A 489 1.25 -4.38 20.83
CA GLY A 489 2.21 -3.52 20.13
C GLY A 489 3.51 -4.24 19.74
N CYS A 490 4.31 -3.58 18.89
CA CYS A 490 5.58 -4.09 18.38
C CYS A 490 6.53 -2.91 18.15
N ASP A 491 7.80 -3.08 18.51
CA ASP A 491 8.86 -2.09 18.27
C ASP A 491 9.53 -2.30 16.90
N PHE A 492 9.63 -3.56 16.44
CA PHE A 492 10.36 -3.91 15.22
C PHE A 492 9.83 -5.17 14.54
N VAL A 493 9.69 -5.15 13.21
CA VAL A 493 9.25 -6.31 12.41
C VAL A 493 10.33 -6.73 11.42
N ILE A 494 10.60 -8.03 11.35
CA ILE A 494 11.49 -8.65 10.37
C ILE A 494 10.66 -9.48 9.40
N PHE A 495 10.73 -9.16 8.11
CA PHE A 495 10.00 -9.84 7.04
C PHE A 495 10.96 -10.74 6.25
N ASP A 496 10.94 -12.05 6.50
CA ASP A 496 11.80 -13.04 5.85
C ASP A 496 10.99 -13.99 4.95
N ASN A 497 10.97 -13.84 3.62
CA ASN A 497 11.60 -12.81 2.81
C ASN A 497 10.56 -12.15 1.90
N VAL A 498 10.94 -11.05 1.26
CA VAL A 498 10.08 -10.30 0.32
C VAL A 498 9.44 -11.23 -0.72
N MET A 499 10.21 -12.10 -1.37
CA MET A 499 9.69 -12.97 -2.44
C MET A 499 8.63 -13.96 -1.98
N SER A 500 8.71 -14.43 -0.74
CA SER A 500 7.72 -15.36 -0.18
C SER A 500 6.53 -14.63 0.46
N LEU A 501 6.72 -13.38 0.90
CA LEU A 501 5.72 -12.63 1.65
C LEU A 501 4.88 -11.70 0.78
N ILE A 502 5.28 -11.36 -0.44
CA ILE A 502 4.48 -10.57 -1.38
C ILE A 502 4.27 -11.33 -2.70
N SER A 503 3.24 -10.97 -3.46
CA SER A 503 2.95 -11.57 -4.77
C SER A 503 3.23 -10.59 -5.92
N GLY A 504 3.62 -11.12 -7.08
CA GLY A 504 3.89 -10.35 -8.30
C GLY A 504 5.35 -10.37 -8.74
N SER A 505 5.63 -9.74 -9.89
CA SER A 505 6.98 -9.62 -10.44
C SER A 505 7.89 -8.84 -9.49
N MET A 506 9.05 -9.42 -9.16
CA MET A 506 10.08 -8.76 -8.35
C MET A 506 11.03 -7.92 -9.20
N VAL A 507 10.94 -8.07 -10.52
CA VAL A 507 11.67 -7.28 -11.53
C VAL A 507 11.01 -5.91 -11.68
N ASP A 508 9.68 -5.90 -11.72
CA ASP A 508 8.86 -4.69 -11.87
C ASP A 508 8.60 -4.00 -10.52
N GLU A 509 8.43 -2.69 -10.53
CA GLU A 509 8.28 -1.89 -9.31
C GLU A 509 6.92 -2.06 -8.63
N GLU A 510 5.89 -2.43 -9.38
CA GLU A 510 4.49 -2.36 -8.94
C GLU A 510 4.20 -3.17 -7.67
N ALA A 511 4.69 -4.42 -7.61
CA ALA A 511 4.44 -5.30 -6.46
C ALA A 511 5.03 -4.73 -5.16
N TRP A 512 6.23 -4.13 -5.22
CA TRP A 512 6.84 -3.47 -4.08
C TRP A 512 6.17 -2.12 -3.77
N ALA A 513 5.80 -1.34 -4.80
CA ALA A 513 5.15 -0.05 -4.61
C ALA A 513 3.87 -0.14 -3.77
N GLN A 514 3.14 -1.25 -3.89
CA GLN A 514 1.93 -1.56 -3.12
C GLN A 514 2.20 -1.75 -1.61
N THR A 515 3.41 -2.10 -1.18
CA THR A 515 3.77 -2.20 0.26
C THR A 515 4.13 -0.86 0.87
N LEU A 516 4.57 0.12 0.07
CA LEU A 516 5.13 1.40 0.54
C LEU A 516 4.19 2.21 1.45
N PRO A 517 2.87 2.31 1.19
CA PRO A 517 1.96 2.99 2.12
C PRO A 517 1.96 2.34 3.51
N TRP A 518 2.05 1.01 3.57
CA TRP A 518 2.07 0.25 4.82
C TRP A 518 3.40 0.37 5.55
N VAL A 519 4.52 0.23 4.83
CA VAL A 519 5.88 0.53 5.33
C VAL A 519 5.94 1.90 6.01
N LYS A 520 5.39 2.94 5.36
CA LYS A 520 5.33 4.30 5.92
C LYS A 520 4.42 4.39 7.15
N SER A 521 3.33 3.61 7.18
CA SER A 521 2.40 3.56 8.32
C SER A 521 3.05 2.91 9.55
N LEU A 522 3.81 1.82 9.36
CA LEU A 522 4.61 1.19 10.42
C LEU A 522 5.62 2.18 11.01
N THR A 523 6.41 2.85 10.15
CA THR A 523 7.38 3.86 10.60
C THR A 523 6.74 5.02 11.38
N LYS A 524 5.59 5.53 10.92
CA LYS A 524 4.88 6.61 11.62
C LYS A 524 4.39 6.23 13.02
N ARG A 525 4.21 4.94 13.28
CA ARG A 525 3.79 4.39 14.57
C ARG A 525 4.97 4.00 15.47
N GLY A 526 6.20 4.27 15.05
CA GLY A 526 7.38 3.81 15.78
C GLY A 526 7.55 2.29 15.68
N ILE A 527 7.28 1.70 14.51
CA ILE A 527 7.57 0.30 14.23
C ILE A 527 8.68 0.22 13.18
N GLY A 528 9.87 -0.18 13.61
CA GLY A 528 11.04 -0.39 12.77
C GLY A 528 10.88 -1.65 11.92
N GLN A 529 11.55 -1.70 10.77
CA GLN A 529 11.35 -2.77 9.79
C GLN A 529 12.67 -3.22 9.18
N LEU A 530 12.83 -4.54 9.01
CA LEU A 530 13.89 -5.14 8.21
C LEU A 530 13.28 -6.14 7.21
N TRP A 531 13.48 -5.88 5.93
CA TRP A 531 12.99 -6.73 4.84
C TRP A 531 14.12 -7.57 4.27
N ILE A 532 14.03 -8.90 4.41
CA ILE A 532 15.01 -9.82 3.84
C ILE A 532 14.70 -10.03 2.37
N HIS A 533 15.74 -10.01 1.54
CA HIS A 533 15.62 -10.12 0.09
C HIS A 533 16.72 -11.00 -0.50
N HIS A 534 16.46 -11.58 -1.67
CA HIS A 534 17.48 -12.34 -2.38
C HIS A 534 18.17 -11.49 -3.45
N THR A 535 19.40 -11.86 -3.80
CA THR A 535 20.06 -11.38 -5.01
C THR A 535 19.67 -12.23 -6.21
N GLY A 536 19.77 -11.69 -7.42
CA GLY A 536 19.55 -12.44 -8.67
C GLY A 536 20.82 -13.18 -9.11
N HIS A 537 20.89 -13.54 -10.40
CA HIS A 537 22.11 -14.05 -11.04
C HIS A 537 23.32 -13.12 -10.86
N ASP A 538 23.06 -11.82 -10.77
CA ASP A 538 24.05 -10.82 -10.38
C ASP A 538 24.00 -10.63 -8.85
N GLU A 539 24.87 -11.36 -8.15
CA GLU A 539 25.00 -11.32 -6.68
C GLU A 539 25.55 -9.98 -6.15
N THR A 540 26.02 -9.11 -7.05
CA THR A 540 26.51 -7.79 -6.69
C THR A 540 25.38 -6.80 -6.44
N LYS A 541 24.10 -7.17 -6.56
CA LYS A 541 22.96 -6.30 -6.26
C LYS A 541 21.72 -7.09 -5.83
N GLY A 542 20.81 -6.45 -5.10
CA GLY A 542 19.50 -7.04 -4.79
C GLY A 542 18.73 -7.39 -6.07
N TYR A 543 17.93 -8.47 -6.05
CA TYR A 543 17.17 -8.90 -7.22
C TYR A 543 16.10 -7.87 -7.60
N GLY A 544 15.99 -7.54 -8.90
CA GLY A 544 14.98 -6.61 -9.41
C GLY A 544 15.39 -5.13 -9.40
N THR A 545 14.41 -4.23 -9.44
CA THR A 545 14.65 -2.78 -9.58
C THR A 545 15.32 -2.14 -8.36
N LYS A 546 16.25 -1.20 -8.62
CA LYS A 546 16.92 -0.38 -7.59
C LYS A 546 15.95 0.55 -6.86
N THR A 547 14.76 0.81 -7.42
CA THR A 547 13.76 1.71 -6.82
C THR A 547 13.25 1.20 -5.46
N ARG A 548 13.34 -0.12 -5.20
CA ARG A 548 13.06 -0.71 -3.88
C ARG A 548 13.86 -0.06 -2.75
N GLU A 549 15.13 0.22 -3.01
CA GLU A 549 16.07 0.77 -2.03
C GLU A 549 15.88 2.28 -1.78
N TRP A 550 15.16 3.01 -2.66
CA TRP A 550 15.11 4.47 -2.63
C TRP A 550 14.39 5.01 -1.38
N GLN A 551 13.31 4.34 -0.98
CA GLN A 551 12.47 4.71 0.16
C GLN A 551 12.98 4.14 1.50
N MET A 552 14.04 3.32 1.47
CA MET A 552 14.66 2.75 2.68
C MET A 552 15.67 3.71 3.29
N ASP A 553 15.97 3.52 4.58
CA ASP A 553 16.97 4.29 5.32
C ASP A 553 18.31 3.54 5.39
N VAL A 554 18.24 2.21 5.46
CA VAL A 554 19.39 1.32 5.54
C VAL A 554 19.28 0.24 4.46
N VAL A 555 20.35 0.03 3.69
CA VAL A 555 20.46 -1.06 2.71
C VAL A 555 21.71 -1.85 3.03
N ILE A 556 21.50 -3.09 3.45
CA ILE A 556 22.52 -4.05 3.83
C ILE A 556 22.67 -5.07 2.71
N HIS A 557 23.91 -5.33 2.31
CA HIS A 557 24.24 -6.35 1.32
C HIS A 557 25.22 -7.34 1.92
N LEU A 558 24.89 -8.63 1.84
CA LEU A 558 25.77 -9.69 2.30
C LEU A 558 26.43 -10.38 1.11
N THR A 559 27.75 -10.52 1.15
CA THR A 559 28.52 -11.29 0.16
C THR A 559 29.23 -12.44 0.82
N LYS A 560 29.44 -13.55 0.12
CA LYS A 560 30.20 -14.69 0.66
C LYS A 560 31.58 -14.24 1.14
N ALA A 561 31.95 -14.66 2.34
CA ALA A 561 33.32 -14.57 2.85
C ALA A 561 33.87 -15.99 2.94
N GLU A 562 35.07 -16.23 2.44
CA GLU A 562 35.68 -17.56 2.49
C GLU A 562 36.30 -17.80 3.87
N ARG A 563 35.78 -18.78 4.60
CA ARG A 563 36.34 -19.26 5.85
C ARG A 563 36.02 -20.74 6.03
N ALA A 564 37.03 -21.59 5.89
CA ALA A 564 36.87 -23.04 5.73
C ALA A 564 36.28 -23.77 6.96
N ASP A 565 36.34 -23.16 8.14
CA ASP A 565 35.90 -23.70 9.43
C ASP A 565 34.47 -23.29 9.81
N THR A 566 33.66 -22.79 8.86
CA THR A 566 32.38 -22.13 9.17
C THR A 566 31.21 -22.63 8.34
N ASP A 567 30.04 -22.76 8.98
CA ASP A 567 28.79 -23.14 8.32
C ASP A 567 28.06 -21.92 7.71
N VAL A 568 28.28 -20.73 8.28
CA VAL A 568 27.76 -19.45 7.81
C VAL A 568 28.90 -18.45 7.83
N SER A 569 29.20 -17.83 6.68
CA SER A 569 30.28 -16.84 6.56
C SER A 569 29.98 -15.84 5.45
N PHE A 570 29.82 -14.58 5.84
CA PHE A 570 29.55 -13.49 4.90
C PHE A 570 30.10 -12.16 5.39
N LYS A 571 30.45 -11.30 4.44
CA LYS A 571 30.72 -9.89 4.67
C LYS A 571 29.42 -9.11 4.60
N LEU A 572 29.12 -8.35 5.65
CA LEU A 572 28.00 -7.42 5.72
C LEU A 572 28.49 -6.02 5.33
N GLU A 573 27.86 -5.41 4.33
CA GLU A 573 28.17 -4.05 3.87
C GLU A 573 26.93 -3.15 3.82
N PHE A 574 27.08 -1.91 4.30
CA PHE A 574 26.05 -0.89 4.19
C PHE A 574 26.17 -0.10 2.88
N ARG A 575 25.31 -0.40 1.92
CA ARG A 575 25.21 0.34 0.64
C ARG A 575 24.45 1.65 0.78
N LYS A 576 23.60 1.73 1.80
CA LYS A 576 22.89 2.95 2.18
C LYS A 576 22.79 3.00 3.69
N ALA A 577 23.10 4.16 4.26
CA ALA A 577 23.02 4.43 5.68
C ALA A 577 22.65 5.91 5.88
N ARG A 578 21.35 6.22 5.87
CA ARG A 578 20.86 7.62 5.94
C ARG A 578 21.22 8.30 7.27
N GLU A 579 21.23 7.53 8.36
CA GLU A 579 21.52 8.00 9.72
C GLU A 579 23.02 8.03 10.07
N ARG A 580 23.89 7.68 9.11
CA ARG A 580 25.34 7.68 9.35
C ARG A 580 25.87 9.12 9.44
N ARG A 581 26.52 9.40 10.55
CA ARG A 581 27.21 10.64 10.90
C ARG A 581 28.69 10.35 11.19
N PRO A 582 29.55 11.38 11.28
CA PRO A 582 30.97 11.18 11.59
C PRO A 582 31.23 10.46 12.93
N ASP A 583 30.38 10.69 13.93
CA ASP A 583 30.49 10.21 15.31
C ASP A 583 30.00 8.77 15.51
N ASN A 584 29.06 8.28 14.68
CA ASN A 584 28.53 6.91 14.75
C ASN A 584 29.00 6.01 13.60
N ARG A 585 30.07 6.40 12.89
CA ARG A 585 30.53 5.70 11.68
C ARG A 585 30.86 4.22 11.92
N GLU A 586 31.29 3.87 13.13
CA GLU A 586 31.65 2.50 13.52
C GLU A 586 30.50 1.52 13.35
N ASP A 587 29.27 1.92 13.70
CA ASP A 587 28.06 1.12 13.52
C ASP A 587 27.75 0.79 12.05
N PHE A 588 28.33 1.52 11.10
CA PHE A 588 28.07 1.35 9.66
C PHE A 588 29.31 0.85 8.90
N GLN A 589 30.32 0.34 9.60
CA GLN A 589 31.49 -0.24 8.97
C GLN A 589 31.16 -1.63 8.38
N PRO A 590 31.79 -2.01 7.26
CA PRO A 590 31.76 -3.39 6.81
C PRO A 590 32.33 -4.33 7.87
N VAL A 591 31.67 -5.46 8.09
CA VAL A 591 32.07 -6.49 9.06
C VAL A 591 31.95 -7.85 8.41
N ASN A 592 32.96 -8.74 8.55
CA ASN A 592 32.71 -10.13 8.22
C ASN A 592 32.10 -10.81 9.45
N ILE A 593 31.09 -11.64 9.18
CA ILE A 593 30.29 -12.31 10.18
C ILE A 593 30.40 -13.80 9.90
N PHE A 594 30.70 -14.55 10.96
CA PHE A 594 30.94 -15.97 10.92
C PHE A 594 30.07 -16.66 11.98
N LEU A 595 29.60 -17.87 11.68
CA LEU A 595 29.07 -18.79 12.67
C LEU A 595 30.08 -19.94 12.81
N VAL A 596 30.83 -19.94 13.91
CA VAL A 596 31.93 -20.88 14.17
C VAL A 596 31.67 -21.59 15.49
N ASN A 597 31.71 -22.92 15.49
CA ASN A 597 31.41 -23.72 16.69
C ASN A 597 30.08 -23.31 17.36
N ASP A 598 29.05 -23.08 16.55
CA ASP A 598 27.73 -22.64 16.97
C ASP A 598 27.71 -21.28 17.69
N ARG A 599 28.65 -20.38 17.39
CA ARG A 599 28.72 -19.02 17.95
C ARG A 599 28.95 -17.97 16.88
N TRP A 600 28.28 -16.82 17.02
CA TRP A 600 28.50 -15.68 16.16
C TRP A 600 29.84 -15.00 16.49
N ASP A 601 30.60 -14.68 15.45
CA ASP A 601 31.88 -14.00 15.53
C ASP A 601 31.98 -12.97 14.39
N GLY A 602 32.83 -11.96 14.53
CA GLY A 602 33.04 -11.00 13.47
C GLY A 602 34.26 -10.10 13.66
N ASP A 603 34.99 -9.90 12.56
CA ASP A 603 36.13 -8.99 12.49
C ASP A 603 35.65 -7.65 11.91
N ALA A 604 35.05 -6.81 12.74
CA ALA A 604 34.87 -5.41 12.32
C ALA A 604 36.28 -4.88 11.96
N GLN A 605 36.52 -4.54 10.69
CA GLN A 605 37.77 -3.88 10.32
C GLN A 605 37.83 -2.61 11.18
N SER A 606 38.72 -2.61 12.17
CA SER A 606 38.83 -1.60 13.21
C SER A 606 39.15 -0.25 12.57
N GLY A 607 38.08 0.43 12.17
CA GLY A 607 38.09 1.73 11.53
C GLY A 607 38.39 2.83 12.52
N SER A 608 39.60 2.85 13.05
CA SER A 608 40.31 4.03 13.55
C SER A 608 39.46 5.14 14.20
N GLN A 609 38.73 4.87 15.29
CA GLN A 609 38.68 5.89 16.33
C GLN A 609 40.05 5.92 16.98
N ARG A 610 40.69 7.09 17.01
CA ARG A 610 41.76 7.31 17.98
C ARG A 610 41.10 7.12 19.35
N PRO A 611 41.47 6.10 20.14
CA PRO A 611 40.91 5.93 21.47
C PRO A 611 41.08 7.24 22.23
N LYS A 612 40.09 7.62 23.05
CA LYS A 612 40.26 8.73 24.01
C LYS A 612 41.61 8.50 24.70
N ARG A 613 42.49 9.51 24.66
CA ARG A 613 43.85 9.37 25.19
C ARG A 613 43.75 9.03 26.68
N VAL A 614 44.02 7.77 27.00
CA VAL A 614 44.24 7.33 28.38
C VAL A 614 45.57 7.84 28.88
N THR A 615 45.70 7.99 30.20
CA THR A 615 46.94 8.37 30.85
C THR A 615 48.05 7.35 30.53
N PRO A 616 49.33 7.76 30.56
CA PRO A 616 50.44 6.81 30.41
C PRO A 616 50.37 5.65 31.40
N MET A 617 49.79 5.89 32.59
CA MET A 617 49.61 4.86 33.60
C MET A 617 48.52 3.86 33.22
N ALA A 618 47.33 4.32 32.82
CA ALA A 618 46.26 3.44 32.35
C ALA A 618 46.70 2.57 31.16
N ARG A 619 47.53 3.10 30.26
CA ARG A 619 48.12 2.32 29.16
C ARG A 619 48.95 1.12 29.65
N LYS A 620 49.73 1.28 30.74
CA LYS A 620 50.47 0.16 31.33
C LYS A 620 49.55 -0.90 31.95
N TYR A 621 48.42 -0.49 32.53
CA TYR A 621 47.41 -1.44 33.00
C TYR A 621 46.76 -2.21 31.85
N LEU A 622 46.56 -1.58 30.69
CA LEU A 622 46.10 -2.25 29.48
C LEU A 622 47.14 -3.24 28.94
N GLU A 623 48.42 -2.88 28.92
CA GLU A 623 49.51 -3.79 28.54
C GLU A 623 49.54 -5.03 29.46
N ALA A 624 49.37 -4.83 30.77
CA ALA A 624 49.22 -5.94 31.73
C ALA A 624 48.04 -6.85 31.37
N LEU A 625 46.88 -6.26 31.03
CA LEU A 625 45.70 -7.04 30.62
C LEU A 625 45.98 -7.85 29.35
N GLN A 626 46.61 -7.21 28.35
CA GLN A 626 47.00 -7.83 27.08
C GLN A 626 47.94 -9.01 27.27
N ASN A 627 48.91 -8.92 28.19
CA ASN A 627 49.80 -10.03 28.52
C ASN A 627 49.04 -11.23 29.05
N VAL A 628 48.11 -11.02 30.00
CA VAL A 628 47.30 -12.11 30.56
C VAL A 628 46.41 -12.73 29.48
N VAL A 629 45.78 -11.91 28.64
CA VAL A 629 44.94 -12.37 27.52
C VAL A 629 45.77 -13.16 26.49
N ALA A 630 46.98 -12.71 26.16
CA ALA A 630 47.89 -13.37 25.23
C ALA A 630 48.44 -14.70 25.78
N GLY A 631 48.44 -14.88 27.11
CA GLY A 631 48.80 -16.13 27.77
C GLY A 631 47.83 -17.30 27.55
N GLY A 632 46.70 -17.07 26.85
CA GLY A 632 45.68 -18.08 26.60
C GLY A 632 44.72 -18.32 27.77
N GLU A 633 43.91 -19.37 27.69
CA GLU A 633 42.92 -19.69 28.73
C GLU A 633 43.60 -20.04 30.06
N GLN A 634 43.31 -19.24 31.08
CA GLN A 634 43.73 -19.46 32.46
C GLN A 634 42.64 -20.22 33.23
N PRO A 635 42.93 -20.87 34.37
CA PRO A 635 41.94 -21.64 35.13
C PRO A 635 40.70 -20.84 35.56
N LYS A 636 40.82 -19.51 35.67
CA LYS A 636 39.73 -18.59 36.02
C LYS A 636 39.26 -17.72 34.85
N SER A 637 39.82 -17.84 33.64
CA SER A 637 39.31 -17.05 32.51
C SER A 637 37.93 -17.52 32.07
N LYS A 638 37.13 -16.59 31.54
CA LYS A 638 35.82 -16.86 30.94
C LYS A 638 35.75 -16.26 29.54
N ARG A 639 34.78 -16.70 28.76
CA ARG A 639 34.35 -15.97 27.55
C ARG A 639 33.07 -15.21 27.90
N LEU A 640 33.12 -13.88 27.83
CA LEU A 640 31.97 -12.99 28.09
C LEU A 640 31.80 -12.07 26.88
N HIS A 641 30.59 -12.00 26.33
CA HIS A 641 30.30 -11.20 25.13
C HIS A 641 31.21 -11.50 23.93
N GLY A 642 31.61 -12.77 23.73
CA GLY A 642 32.53 -13.20 22.66
C GLY A 642 34.02 -13.02 23.00
N GLU A 643 34.34 -12.20 23.98
CA GLU A 643 35.70 -11.78 24.27
C GLU A 643 36.37 -12.63 25.36
N HIS A 644 37.70 -12.75 25.29
CA HIS A 644 38.48 -13.44 26.31
C HIS A 644 38.56 -12.58 27.58
N ALA A 645 37.71 -12.93 28.56
CA ALA A 645 37.58 -12.22 29.81
C ALA A 645 38.45 -12.86 30.90
N VAL A 646 39.42 -12.11 31.38
CA VAL A 646 40.33 -12.54 32.44
C VAL A 646 39.83 -12.10 33.80
N HIS A 647 40.06 -12.94 34.80
CA HIS A 647 39.69 -12.63 36.17
C HIS A 647 40.58 -11.52 36.73
N SER A 648 40.03 -10.65 37.58
CA SER A 648 40.73 -9.50 38.13
C SER A 648 41.93 -9.90 38.97
N ASP A 649 41.94 -11.11 39.55
CA ASP A 649 43.10 -11.65 40.27
C ASP A 649 44.30 -11.86 39.33
N ASP A 650 44.06 -12.42 38.15
CA ASP A 650 45.13 -12.71 37.19
C ASP A 650 45.68 -11.41 36.59
N TRP A 651 44.79 -10.46 36.29
CA TRP A 651 45.19 -9.12 35.86
C TRP A 651 45.95 -8.35 36.94
N LYS A 652 45.51 -8.44 38.20
CA LYS A 652 46.22 -7.85 39.34
C LYS A 652 47.60 -8.48 39.54
N ALA A 653 47.71 -9.80 39.41
CA ALA A 653 49.00 -10.50 39.52
C ALA A 653 49.99 -10.04 38.45
N GLU A 654 49.54 -9.86 37.20
CA GLU A 654 50.38 -9.30 36.14
C GLU A 654 50.74 -7.82 36.42
N CYS A 655 49.80 -7.03 36.94
CA CYS A 655 50.10 -5.66 37.38
C CYS A 655 51.13 -5.62 38.51
N GLU A 656 51.15 -6.60 39.41
CA GLU A 656 52.18 -6.74 40.46
C GLU A 656 53.53 -7.11 39.85
N LEU A 657 53.56 -8.06 38.91
CA LEU A 657 54.78 -8.44 38.18
C LEU A 657 55.41 -7.25 37.43
N LEU A 658 54.58 -6.38 36.86
CA LEU A 658 55.00 -5.17 36.15
C LEU A 658 55.27 -3.98 37.09
N GLY A 659 55.15 -4.15 38.42
CA GLY A 659 55.38 -3.11 39.42
C GLY A 659 54.36 -1.98 39.42
N LEU A 660 53.17 -2.19 38.83
CA LEU A 660 52.06 -1.25 38.81
C LEU A 660 51.23 -1.30 40.10
N LEU A 661 51.18 -2.47 40.73
CA LEU A 661 50.59 -2.70 42.04
C LEU A 661 51.65 -3.25 43.00
N ASP A 662 51.57 -2.86 44.28
CA ASP A 662 52.41 -3.41 45.34
C ASP A 662 51.52 -4.10 46.39
N ARG A 663 51.68 -5.42 46.53
CA ARG A 663 50.92 -6.23 47.50
C ARG A 663 51.15 -5.84 48.96
N ASN A 664 52.24 -5.12 49.26
CA ASN A 664 52.58 -4.67 50.60
C ASN A 664 51.95 -3.30 50.94
N GLU A 665 51.32 -2.62 49.97
CA GLU A 665 50.58 -1.39 50.24
C GLU A 665 49.32 -1.65 51.08
N ALA A 666 48.82 -0.59 51.73
CA ALA A 666 47.54 -0.65 52.43
C ALA A 666 46.42 -1.13 51.48
N LYS A 667 45.64 -2.14 51.91
CA LYS A 667 44.59 -2.79 51.09
C LYS A 667 43.66 -1.81 50.37
N ASN A 668 43.34 -0.67 51.01
CA ASN A 668 42.49 0.36 50.42
C ASN A 668 43.17 1.09 49.26
N ALA A 669 44.46 1.43 49.39
CA ALA A 669 45.23 2.08 48.34
C ALA A 669 45.43 1.15 47.13
N TYR A 670 45.75 -0.12 47.38
CA TYR A 670 45.86 -1.15 46.36
C TYR A 670 44.57 -1.28 45.52
N ARG A 671 43.42 -1.40 46.19
CA ARG A 671 42.10 -1.50 45.53
C ARG A 671 41.75 -0.22 44.76
N ALA A 672 42.02 0.94 45.34
CA ALA A 672 41.72 2.24 44.73
C ALA A 672 42.53 2.46 43.43
N LYS A 673 43.83 2.12 43.41
CA LYS A 673 44.67 2.23 42.21
C LYS A 673 44.16 1.36 41.07
N PHE A 674 43.90 0.08 41.34
CA PHE A 674 43.38 -0.84 40.34
C PHE A 674 42.00 -0.41 39.82
N SER A 675 41.09 -0.03 40.73
CA SER A 675 39.74 0.42 40.36
C SER A 675 39.77 1.71 39.51
N LYS A 676 40.65 2.66 39.84
CA LYS A 676 40.82 3.90 39.09
C LYS A 676 41.19 3.64 37.62
N TYR A 677 42.23 2.86 37.37
CA TYR A 677 42.73 2.65 36.01
C TYR A 677 41.86 1.66 35.22
N ARG A 678 41.22 0.70 35.89
CA ARG A 678 40.16 -0.11 35.28
C ARG A 678 39.01 0.78 34.80
N ALA A 679 38.53 1.70 35.64
CA ALA A 679 37.46 2.63 35.27
C ALA A 679 37.86 3.58 34.14
N GLU A 680 39.11 4.06 34.13
CA GLU A 680 39.64 4.90 33.06
C GLU A 680 39.69 4.18 31.70
N LEU A 681 40.13 2.92 31.69
CA LEU A 681 40.16 2.08 30.48
C LEU A 681 38.76 1.76 29.96
N VAL A 682 37.80 1.51 30.86
CA VAL A 682 36.38 1.34 30.51
C VAL A 682 35.81 2.63 29.92
N ALA A 683 36.06 3.78 30.54
CA ALA A 683 35.60 5.08 30.05
C ALA A 683 36.21 5.48 28.69
N ALA A 684 37.35 4.89 28.34
CA ALA A 684 38.02 5.07 27.05
C ALA A 684 37.61 4.04 25.98
N ASN A 685 36.67 3.13 26.29
CA ASN A 685 36.26 2.01 25.44
C ASN A 685 37.41 1.08 25.00
N LEU A 686 38.47 0.97 25.80
CA LEU A 686 39.60 0.07 25.53
C LEU A 686 39.41 -1.32 26.15
N VAL A 687 38.61 -1.40 27.21
CA VAL A 687 38.27 -2.64 27.90
C VAL A 687 36.82 -2.58 28.34
N ALA A 688 36.20 -3.74 28.53
CA ALA A 688 34.91 -3.86 29.19
C ALA A 688 35.03 -4.82 30.38
N CYS A 689 34.09 -4.72 31.33
CA CYS A 689 34.14 -5.47 32.57
C CYS A 689 32.78 -5.91 33.08
N GLU A 690 32.74 -7.08 33.69
CA GLU A 690 31.57 -7.66 34.37
C GLU A 690 32.03 -8.29 35.69
N GLY A 691 31.61 -7.72 36.83
CA GLY A 691 32.05 -8.18 38.15
C GLY A 691 33.58 -8.18 38.28
N ASP A 692 34.14 -9.36 38.57
CA ASP A 692 35.59 -9.57 38.65
C ASP A 692 36.25 -9.87 37.30
N TYR A 693 35.51 -9.89 36.18
CA TYR A 693 36.06 -10.21 34.86
C TYR A 693 36.27 -8.94 34.01
N THR A 694 37.32 -8.92 33.21
CA THR A 694 37.65 -7.82 32.28
C THR A 694 38.17 -8.38 30.97
N TRP A 695 37.76 -7.81 29.84
CA TRP A 695 38.24 -8.18 28.50
C TRP A 695 38.57 -6.93 27.68
N ILE A 696 39.38 -7.11 26.64
CA ILE A 696 39.77 -6.04 25.71
C ILE A 696 38.65 -5.84 24.69
N ARG A 697 38.38 -4.58 24.31
CA ARG A 697 37.44 -4.22 23.24
C ARG A 697 38.16 -3.89 21.93
#